data_AF-A0A538CG49-F1
#
_entry.id   AF-A0A538CG49-F1
#
_cell.length_a   1.000
_cell.length_b   1.000
_cell.length_c   1.000
_cell.angle_alpha   90.00
_cell.angle_beta   90.00
_cell.angle_gamma   90.00
#
_symmetry.space_group_name_H-M   'P 1'
#
loop_
_entity.id
_entity.type
_entity.pdbx_description
1 polymer ?
#
loop_
_entity_poly.entity_id
_entity_poly.type
_entity_poly.pdbx_seq_one_letter_code
_entity_poly.pdbx_strand_id
1 'polypeptide(L)'
;MRVAYYSPLPPERSGIADYSALLLPALSRFVEVDVVRRGRTRPVAADVALYHVGNDPEAHGWIVEALRRRPGVVVLHEFVLHHLVAGLTIGHKDGPAYLAAMERDAGIPGRLLAHGVLDGRVPPPWETRPDEFPLAGEVLGAATGLIVHSHYVEERARGSGYHGPVWRIPHPAWPSRDVRPAQVDGRPLFGCFGHLNASKRIPQLVDAFQVVRARHPNARLLLVGSASPGFDADRLLTDGVERIGYVEEERLWSLMAACDACISLRAPTMGETSGSVIRALSLGRPLVVSDVGWFAELPDDVAFKVPVDEDEVPALATALELLAASEATQHAMSDAAREHALGEHDVGDVAERYAAALEEASGGPVVADAVVDEVAHAAAEIGIQPGTAFAAELAERLDELGLARNGRPEPEPPRLPGPFARIPVWLWLAGLVVLSSVFRYGLSRRVVAPWIMVDELIYSELAKSFAATGHFLVRDVHHGAYPVVYPLLIAPAWRLFGSVADAYAAAKTIGSVAMSLTAIPVYLLARRVLRPAWALFAAGLALALPSMMYTGTLMTETVFYPVFACVALALVLALERPTLRRQGILLGLCLLAFLTRPQAIVLIPAVACAPLALAWLDRQRVLRVAAEFRVLYGVLAGAVVGVLVVQLARGRSPYDVLGNYSVTGHQHYSVGQVLKWVLYHVAELDLYLGIVPFAAFVLLVALGRSLDRPLRIFLAAAVPLVAWLLLEVAAFASVLSPRVEERNLFYVAPLFLIALLAWIERGLPRPARAAAGAAVVAAALPGALPYHSLIGIPAEADTLALMPLWWLQETVVSVDTIPVLVVVAAAVIASLFFALSPRYALALPLVVFAWFAFTTERVERFHHGFPKASIGALFQGITADKRDWVDAAVGPNADVAFVFSGAHPTEQPLPLWENEFFNRSIGPVYDLRQRSMGDLPETHVQRRADGVLLVPGGRPVRSRYVLSDTSVSLAGRVIGRDDVRGMVLRRTDGVVAIASGVSGIYPDGWSGRRVTYTRLRCSGGTLTAFVASDTHLFSGPQTVAADGRSVRLDPTGVVGLTVPLRPRDGVCRVLFTVRPTAVPALVERGSGDGRVLGARFVQFSYNAP
;
A
#
# COMPACT_ATOMS: atom_id res chain seq x y z
N MET A 1 -52.24 14.53 2.10
CA MET A 1 -51.39 13.53 1.43
C MET A 1 -52.21 12.28 1.16
N ARG A 2 -52.06 11.69 -0.03
CA ARG A 2 -52.74 10.48 -0.48
C ARG A 2 -51.78 9.29 -0.46
N VAL A 3 -52.17 8.22 0.24
CA VAL A 3 -51.33 7.04 0.51
C VAL A 3 -51.95 5.81 -0.14
N ALA A 4 -51.20 5.12 -1.01
CA ALA A 4 -51.61 3.80 -1.51
C ALA A 4 -51.22 2.72 -0.48
N TYR A 5 -52.21 2.08 0.14
CA TYR A 5 -52.03 1.13 1.24
C TYR A 5 -52.14 -0.32 0.77
N TYR A 6 -51.01 -1.01 0.76
CA TYR A 6 -50.90 -2.41 0.35
C TYR A 6 -50.73 -3.31 1.58
N SER A 7 -51.78 -4.03 1.94
CA SER A 7 -51.78 -4.97 3.08
C SER A 7 -52.84 -6.05 2.92
N PRO A 8 -52.68 -7.26 3.48
CA PRO A 8 -53.82 -8.15 3.69
C PRO A 8 -54.87 -7.51 4.60
N LEU A 9 -56.13 -7.87 4.42
CA LEU A 9 -57.26 -7.39 5.24
C LEU A 9 -58.24 -8.54 5.54
N PRO A 10 -59.02 -8.44 6.63
CA PRO A 10 -60.08 -9.41 6.91
C PRO A 10 -61.00 -9.56 5.68
N PRO A 11 -61.42 -10.79 5.31
CA PRO A 11 -61.37 -12.04 6.09
C PRO A 11 -60.09 -12.89 5.92
N GLU A 12 -58.98 -12.35 5.37
CA GLU A 12 -57.71 -13.07 5.32
C GLU A 12 -57.22 -13.37 6.75
N ARG A 13 -56.90 -14.64 7.04
CA ARG A 13 -56.52 -15.12 8.38
C ARG A 13 -55.03 -14.89 8.64
N SER A 14 -54.64 -13.62 8.80
CA SER A 14 -53.26 -13.21 9.10
C SER A 14 -53.24 -12.16 10.21
N GLY A 15 -52.24 -12.20 11.10
CA GLY A 15 -52.07 -11.17 12.13
C GLY A 15 -51.88 -9.76 11.56
N ILE A 16 -51.31 -9.65 10.35
CA ILE A 16 -51.13 -8.36 9.66
C ILE A 16 -52.46 -7.83 9.10
N ALA A 17 -53.42 -8.72 8.81
CA ALA A 17 -54.77 -8.32 8.44
C ALA A 17 -55.49 -7.66 9.63
N ASP A 18 -55.39 -8.27 10.83
CA ASP A 18 -55.94 -7.68 12.06
C ASP A 18 -55.24 -6.36 12.42
N TYR A 19 -53.90 -6.32 12.31
CA TYR A 19 -53.09 -5.12 12.48
C TYR A 19 -53.60 -3.99 11.59
N SER A 20 -53.82 -4.29 10.30
CA SER A 20 -54.23 -3.29 9.33
C SER A 20 -55.66 -2.83 9.57
N ALA A 21 -56.56 -3.73 9.98
CA ALA A 21 -57.91 -3.39 10.38
C ALA A 21 -57.94 -2.48 11.63
N LEU A 22 -56.97 -2.63 12.54
CA LEU A 22 -56.79 -1.77 13.71
C LEU A 22 -56.23 -0.39 13.32
N LEU A 23 -55.18 -0.34 12.50
CA LEU A 23 -54.48 0.90 12.15
C LEU A 23 -55.27 1.79 11.17
N LEU A 24 -55.90 1.20 10.15
CA LEU A 24 -56.52 1.94 9.05
C LEU A 24 -57.53 3.02 9.50
N PRO A 25 -58.48 2.74 10.41
CA PRO A 25 -59.44 3.74 10.86
C PRO A 25 -58.80 4.92 11.61
N ALA A 26 -57.70 4.67 12.33
CA ALA A 26 -56.96 5.72 13.04
C ALA A 26 -56.10 6.53 12.06
N LEU A 27 -55.37 5.86 11.16
CA LEU A 27 -54.53 6.51 10.15
C LEU A 27 -55.34 7.37 9.17
N SER A 28 -56.55 6.95 8.80
CA SER A 28 -57.44 7.70 7.89
C SER A 28 -57.94 9.03 8.46
N ARG A 29 -57.67 9.32 9.75
CA ARG A 29 -57.96 10.63 10.37
C ARG A 29 -56.90 11.68 10.01
N PHE A 30 -55.69 11.23 9.65
CA PHE A 30 -54.54 12.09 9.37
C PHE A 30 -54.22 12.19 7.88
N VAL A 31 -54.43 11.10 7.11
CA VAL A 31 -54.07 11.03 5.69
C VAL A 31 -55.19 10.41 4.85
N GLU A 32 -55.24 10.74 3.56
CA GLU A 32 -56.18 10.13 2.62
C GLU A 32 -55.64 8.74 2.20
N VAL A 33 -56.31 7.66 2.62
CA VAL A 33 -55.83 6.29 2.39
C VAL A 33 -56.60 5.61 1.26
N ASP A 34 -55.89 5.21 0.22
CA ASP A 34 -56.38 4.32 -0.83
C ASP A 34 -55.98 2.87 -0.54
N VAL A 35 -56.91 2.09 0.02
CA VAL A 35 -56.70 0.66 0.22
C VAL A 35 -56.65 -0.06 -1.12
N VAL A 36 -55.50 -0.69 -1.41
CA VAL A 36 -55.30 -1.39 -2.68
C VAL A 36 -55.93 -2.78 -2.62
N ARG A 37 -56.81 -3.07 -3.57
CA ARG A 37 -57.48 -4.38 -3.69
C ARG A 37 -56.45 -5.51 -3.83
N ARG A 38 -56.62 -6.59 -3.06
CA ARG A 38 -55.82 -7.83 -3.10
C ARG A 38 -55.55 -8.28 -4.55
N GLY A 39 -54.29 -8.59 -4.85
CA GLY A 39 -53.82 -9.03 -6.16
C GLY A 39 -53.54 -7.92 -7.18
N ARG A 40 -53.85 -6.65 -6.88
CA ARG A 40 -53.53 -5.53 -7.78
C ARG A 40 -52.07 -5.10 -7.61
N THR A 41 -51.24 -5.47 -8.57
CA THR A 41 -49.80 -5.13 -8.59
C THR A 41 -49.46 -3.88 -9.41
N ARG A 42 -50.39 -3.37 -10.23
CA ARG A 42 -50.17 -2.14 -11.00
C ARG A 42 -50.14 -0.93 -10.06
N PRO A 43 -49.19 0.02 -10.22
CA PRO A 43 -49.12 1.22 -9.40
C PRO A 43 -50.44 1.99 -9.37
N VAL A 44 -50.82 2.46 -8.19
CA VAL A 44 -51.95 3.39 -7.97
C VAL A 44 -51.39 4.81 -7.91
N ALA A 45 -52.14 5.80 -8.41
CA ALA A 45 -51.78 7.20 -8.26
C ALA A 45 -51.98 7.64 -6.81
N ALA A 46 -50.87 7.96 -6.13
CA ALA A 46 -50.78 8.38 -4.74
C ALA A 46 -49.43 9.08 -4.55
N ASP A 47 -49.31 9.89 -3.50
CA ASP A 47 -48.08 10.63 -3.16
C ASP A 47 -47.00 9.64 -2.67
N VAL A 48 -47.39 8.73 -1.77
CA VAL A 48 -46.54 7.67 -1.23
C VAL A 48 -47.27 6.32 -1.28
N ALA A 49 -46.52 5.22 -1.41
CA ALA A 49 -47.04 3.86 -1.32
C ALA A 49 -46.50 3.18 -0.06
N LEU A 50 -47.39 2.60 0.74
CA LEU A 50 -47.08 1.90 1.99
C LEU A 50 -47.35 0.40 1.81
N TYR A 51 -46.34 -0.42 2.05
CA TYR A 51 -46.38 -1.87 1.84
C TYR A 51 -46.20 -2.61 3.18
N HIS A 52 -47.18 -3.37 3.62
CA HIS A 52 -47.05 -4.24 4.79
C HIS A 52 -46.56 -5.62 4.36
N VAL A 53 -45.34 -5.98 4.77
CA VAL A 53 -44.68 -7.22 4.36
C VAL A 53 -44.39 -8.08 5.58
N GLY A 54 -44.86 -9.33 5.52
CA GLY A 54 -44.54 -10.39 6.47
C GLY A 54 -44.12 -11.69 5.77
N ASN A 55 -43.72 -12.69 6.53
CA ASN A 55 -43.08 -13.92 6.09
C ASN A 55 -44.08 -15.01 5.61
N ASP A 56 -45.15 -14.60 4.93
CA ASP A 56 -46.15 -15.52 4.37
C ASP A 56 -46.38 -15.24 2.87
N PRO A 57 -46.09 -16.20 1.97
CA PRO A 57 -46.20 -15.99 0.54
C PRO A 57 -47.64 -15.84 0.03
N GLU A 58 -48.63 -16.46 0.68
CA GLU A 58 -50.04 -16.40 0.25
C GLU A 58 -50.65 -15.01 0.50
N ALA A 59 -50.33 -14.39 1.64
CA ALA A 59 -50.81 -13.07 2.00
C ALA A 59 -49.97 -11.93 1.40
N HIS A 60 -48.64 -12.07 1.36
CA HIS A 60 -47.73 -10.96 1.03
C HIS A 60 -47.09 -11.06 -0.37
N GLY A 61 -47.21 -12.18 -1.08
CA GLY A 61 -46.55 -12.36 -2.37
C GLY A 61 -46.90 -11.29 -3.41
N TRP A 62 -48.19 -10.98 -3.55
CA TRP A 62 -48.67 -9.92 -4.45
C TRP A 62 -48.24 -8.51 -4.01
N ILE A 63 -47.98 -8.30 -2.72
CA ILE A 63 -47.51 -7.02 -2.16
C ILE A 63 -46.04 -6.81 -2.56
N VAL A 64 -45.20 -7.84 -2.42
CA VAL A 64 -43.79 -7.78 -2.88
C VAL A 64 -43.72 -7.59 -4.39
N GLU A 65 -44.60 -8.22 -5.17
CA GLU A 65 -44.68 -7.96 -6.62
C GLU A 65 -45.09 -6.52 -6.95
N ALA A 66 -45.97 -5.90 -6.16
CA ALA A 66 -46.33 -4.50 -6.29
C ALA A 66 -45.16 -3.57 -5.92
N LEU A 67 -44.45 -3.87 -4.83
CA LEU A 67 -43.25 -3.16 -4.37
C LEU A 67 -42.14 -3.17 -5.43
N ARG A 68 -41.90 -4.31 -6.08
CA ARG A 68 -40.93 -4.42 -7.19
C ARG A 68 -41.27 -3.52 -8.39
N ARG A 69 -42.55 -3.16 -8.58
CA ARG A 69 -43.02 -2.30 -9.68
C ARG A 69 -43.01 -0.81 -9.32
N ARG A 70 -43.28 -0.47 -8.06
CA ARG A 70 -43.18 0.89 -7.53
C ARG A 70 -42.53 0.82 -6.13
N PRO A 71 -41.25 1.20 -6.01
CA PRO A 71 -40.61 1.39 -4.70
C PRO A 71 -41.43 2.30 -3.79
N GLY A 72 -41.46 2.00 -2.50
CA GLY A 72 -42.16 2.81 -1.50
C GLY A 72 -41.78 2.45 -0.07
N VAL A 73 -42.51 2.99 0.89
CA VAL A 73 -42.29 2.75 2.31
C VAL A 73 -42.76 1.35 2.66
N VAL A 74 -41.93 0.57 3.36
CA VAL A 74 -42.28 -0.79 3.78
C VAL A 74 -42.42 -0.86 5.29
N VAL A 75 -43.55 -1.38 5.76
CA VAL A 75 -43.69 -1.88 7.13
C VAL A 75 -43.19 -3.31 7.16
N LEU A 76 -42.04 -3.51 7.80
CA LEU A 76 -41.39 -4.81 7.89
C LEU A 76 -41.80 -5.49 9.19
N HIS A 77 -42.79 -6.39 9.10
CA HIS A 77 -43.37 -7.08 10.27
C HIS A 77 -42.48 -8.21 10.81
N GLU A 78 -41.71 -8.85 9.93
CA GLU A 78 -40.67 -9.82 10.26
C GLU A 78 -39.41 -9.52 9.45
N PHE A 79 -38.24 -9.69 10.06
CA PHE A 79 -36.96 -9.52 9.37
C PHE A 79 -36.58 -10.75 8.54
N VAL A 80 -36.88 -11.94 9.04
CA VAL A 80 -36.62 -13.19 8.34
C VAL A 80 -37.79 -13.48 7.40
N LEU A 81 -37.56 -13.27 6.10
CA LEU A 81 -38.51 -13.42 5.00
C LEU A 81 -38.26 -14.67 4.15
N HIS A 82 -37.53 -15.65 4.69
CA HIS A 82 -37.12 -16.82 3.93
C HIS A 82 -38.33 -17.62 3.40
N HIS A 83 -39.37 -17.81 4.22
CA HIS A 83 -40.55 -18.58 3.82
C HIS A 83 -41.34 -17.84 2.72
N LEU A 84 -41.46 -16.52 2.80
CA LEU A 84 -41.99 -15.66 1.74
C LEU A 84 -41.19 -15.83 0.44
N VAL A 85 -39.86 -15.71 0.49
CA VAL A 85 -39.01 -15.81 -0.70
C VAL A 85 -39.03 -17.22 -1.28
N ALA A 86 -39.00 -18.27 -0.45
CA ALA A 86 -39.11 -19.66 -0.88
C ALA A 86 -40.47 -19.92 -1.58
N GLY A 87 -41.58 -19.41 -1.04
CA GLY A 87 -42.88 -19.50 -1.68
C GLY A 87 -42.95 -18.78 -3.04
N LEU A 88 -42.38 -17.57 -3.12
CA LEU A 88 -42.31 -16.76 -4.34
C LEU A 88 -41.40 -17.33 -5.43
N THR A 89 -40.50 -18.27 -5.07
CA THR A 89 -39.48 -18.82 -5.97
C THR A 89 -39.66 -20.33 -6.15
N ILE A 90 -39.26 -21.13 -5.17
CA ILE A 90 -39.38 -22.60 -5.17
C ILE A 90 -40.85 -23.01 -5.35
N GLY A 91 -41.78 -22.37 -4.64
CA GLY A 91 -43.22 -22.64 -4.77
C GLY A 91 -43.75 -22.43 -6.19
N HIS A 92 -43.13 -21.52 -6.95
CA HIS A 92 -43.43 -21.24 -8.36
C HIS A 92 -42.52 -22.01 -9.35
N LYS A 93 -41.73 -22.98 -8.85
CA LYS A 93 -40.74 -23.76 -9.62
C LYS A 93 -39.62 -22.91 -10.24
N ASP A 94 -39.29 -21.78 -9.63
CA ASP A 94 -38.20 -20.89 -10.03
C ASP A 94 -36.97 -21.08 -9.12
N GLY A 95 -36.29 -22.21 -9.31
CA GLY A 95 -35.03 -22.52 -8.62
C GLY A 95 -33.93 -21.47 -8.85
N PRO A 96 -33.71 -20.96 -10.09
CA PRO A 96 -32.75 -19.89 -10.36
C PRO A 96 -32.99 -18.61 -9.54
N ALA A 97 -34.25 -18.20 -9.35
CA ALA A 97 -34.56 -17.04 -8.51
C ALA A 97 -34.25 -17.29 -7.04
N TYR A 98 -34.50 -18.50 -6.53
CA TYR A 98 -34.12 -18.88 -5.16
C TYR A 98 -32.59 -18.86 -4.97
N LEU A 99 -31.83 -19.40 -5.94
CA LEU A 99 -30.36 -19.33 -5.94
C LEU A 99 -29.86 -17.89 -5.93
N ALA A 100 -30.49 -17.01 -6.71
CA ALA A 100 -30.14 -15.59 -6.80
C ALA A 100 -30.44 -14.84 -5.50
N ALA A 101 -31.59 -15.12 -4.85
CA ALA A 101 -31.93 -14.52 -3.57
C ALA A 101 -30.95 -14.94 -2.46
N MET A 102 -30.61 -16.23 -2.41
CA MET A 102 -29.63 -16.77 -1.46
C MET A 102 -28.21 -16.26 -1.73
N GLU A 103 -27.83 -16.05 -2.99
CA GLU A 103 -26.55 -15.43 -3.35
C GLU A 103 -26.48 -13.95 -2.97
N ARG A 104 -27.57 -13.21 -3.17
CA ARG A 104 -27.61 -11.78 -2.83
C ARG A 104 -27.38 -11.56 -1.34
N ASP A 105 -28.05 -12.34 -0.50
CA ASP A 105 -28.07 -12.09 0.94
C ASP A 105 -26.93 -12.83 1.69
N ALA A 106 -26.49 -13.99 1.21
CA ALA A 106 -25.47 -14.81 1.87
C ALA A 106 -24.27 -15.17 0.97
N GLY A 107 -24.13 -14.51 -0.19
CA GLY A 107 -23.02 -14.70 -1.12
C GLY A 107 -22.96 -16.10 -1.74
N ILE A 108 -21.80 -16.45 -2.28
CA ILE A 108 -21.55 -17.77 -2.87
C ILE A 108 -21.87 -18.93 -1.91
N PRO A 109 -21.55 -18.87 -0.59
CA PRO A 109 -21.98 -19.90 0.36
C PRO A 109 -23.51 -20.09 0.39
N GLY A 110 -24.27 -18.99 0.39
CA GLY A 110 -25.73 -19.02 0.29
C GLY A 110 -26.21 -19.71 -0.98
N ARG A 111 -25.61 -19.37 -2.13
CA ARG A 111 -25.93 -20.01 -3.42
C ARG A 111 -25.67 -21.52 -3.41
N LEU A 112 -24.56 -21.97 -2.84
CA LEU A 112 -24.22 -23.40 -2.75
C LEU A 112 -25.17 -24.16 -1.81
N LEU A 113 -25.51 -23.56 -0.67
CA LEU A 113 -26.51 -24.10 0.23
C LEU A 113 -27.87 -24.24 -0.48
N ALA A 114 -28.27 -23.20 -1.21
CA ALA A 114 -29.50 -23.19 -1.98
C ALA A 114 -29.55 -24.27 -3.07
N HIS A 115 -28.41 -24.56 -3.73
CA HIS A 115 -28.30 -25.73 -4.62
C HIS A 115 -28.57 -27.04 -3.87
N GLY A 116 -27.96 -27.22 -2.69
CA GLY A 116 -28.20 -28.42 -1.87
C GLY A 116 -29.66 -28.57 -1.43
N VAL A 117 -30.36 -27.46 -1.19
CA VAL A 117 -31.80 -27.46 -0.87
C VAL A 117 -32.64 -27.85 -2.09
N LEU A 118 -32.37 -27.26 -3.25
CA LEU A 118 -33.09 -27.59 -4.49
C LEU A 118 -32.90 -29.05 -4.92
N ASP A 119 -31.73 -29.63 -4.64
CA ASP A 119 -31.41 -31.03 -4.93
C ASP A 119 -31.90 -32.01 -3.83
N GLY A 120 -32.54 -31.51 -2.77
CA GLY A 120 -33.01 -32.32 -1.64
C GLY A 120 -31.89 -32.96 -0.80
N ARG A 121 -30.66 -32.46 -0.92
CA ARG A 121 -29.45 -32.95 -0.22
C ARG A 121 -29.29 -32.33 1.17
N VAL A 122 -29.91 -31.19 1.41
CA VAL A 122 -29.82 -30.43 2.66
C VAL A 122 -31.24 -30.04 3.10
N PRO A 123 -31.59 -30.15 4.39
CA PRO A 123 -32.88 -29.69 4.87
C PRO A 123 -33.06 -28.19 4.63
N PRO A 124 -34.30 -27.72 4.43
CA PRO A 124 -34.56 -26.31 4.19
C PRO A 124 -34.06 -25.42 5.34
N PRO A 125 -33.29 -24.35 5.06
CA PRO A 125 -32.76 -23.46 6.09
C PRO A 125 -33.87 -22.78 6.89
N TRP A 126 -35.02 -22.50 6.27
CA TRP A 126 -36.16 -21.88 6.96
C TRP A 126 -36.81 -22.78 8.04
N GLU A 127 -36.53 -24.09 8.03
CA GLU A 127 -37.03 -25.03 9.05
C GLU A 127 -36.01 -25.27 10.17
N THR A 128 -34.72 -25.03 9.89
CA THR A 128 -33.62 -25.48 10.76
C THR A 128 -32.79 -24.35 11.34
N ARG A 129 -32.57 -23.27 10.57
CA ARG A 129 -31.72 -22.11 10.90
C ARG A 129 -32.16 -20.84 10.13
N PRO A 130 -33.44 -20.43 10.28
CA PRO A 130 -34.03 -19.36 9.49
C PRO A 130 -33.35 -17.99 9.69
N ASP A 131 -32.80 -17.75 10.88
CA ASP A 131 -32.12 -16.52 11.29
C ASP A 131 -30.74 -16.30 10.62
N GLU A 132 -30.06 -17.38 10.21
CA GLU A 132 -28.81 -17.33 9.45
C GLU A 132 -29.03 -16.84 8.01
N PHE A 133 -30.22 -17.07 7.45
CA PHE A 133 -30.56 -16.75 6.05
C PHE A 133 -31.88 -15.97 5.99
N PRO A 134 -31.89 -14.69 6.41
CA PRO A 134 -33.12 -13.92 6.54
C PRO A 134 -33.81 -13.62 5.21
N LEU A 135 -33.06 -13.49 4.11
CA LEU A 135 -33.58 -13.12 2.78
C LEU A 135 -34.35 -11.79 2.73
N ALA A 136 -34.09 -10.90 3.69
CA ALA A 136 -34.68 -9.56 3.77
C ALA A 136 -34.30 -8.67 2.57
N GLY A 137 -33.18 -8.95 1.90
CA GLY A 137 -32.68 -8.18 0.76
C GLY A 137 -33.69 -8.05 -0.39
N GLU A 138 -34.64 -8.99 -0.50
CA GLU A 138 -35.72 -8.95 -1.49
C GLU A 138 -36.63 -7.72 -1.33
N VAL A 139 -36.83 -7.31 -0.09
CA VAL A 139 -37.71 -6.20 0.29
C VAL A 139 -36.88 -4.93 0.49
N LEU A 140 -35.75 -5.04 1.20
CA LEU A 140 -34.87 -3.92 1.50
C LEU A 140 -34.36 -3.22 0.24
N GLY A 141 -34.09 -3.97 -0.83
CA GLY A 141 -33.60 -3.41 -2.10
C GLY A 141 -34.61 -2.55 -2.86
N ALA A 142 -35.91 -2.66 -2.56
CA ALA A 142 -36.98 -1.92 -3.20
C ALA A 142 -37.67 -0.89 -2.27
N ALA A 143 -37.27 -0.83 -0.98
CA ALA A 143 -37.86 0.07 0.00
C ALA A 143 -37.25 1.48 -0.08
N THR A 144 -38.09 2.52 -0.16
CA THR A 144 -37.65 3.93 -0.08
C THR A 144 -37.55 4.44 1.35
N GLY A 145 -38.20 3.74 2.29
CA GLY A 145 -38.13 3.95 3.73
C GLY A 145 -38.66 2.70 4.43
N LEU A 146 -38.28 2.47 5.69
CA LEU A 146 -38.76 1.35 6.49
C LEU A 146 -39.48 1.82 7.74
N ILE A 147 -40.59 1.17 8.05
CA ILE A 147 -41.22 1.23 9.36
C ILE A 147 -40.97 -0.12 10.02
N VAL A 148 -40.40 -0.10 11.22
CA VAL A 148 -40.08 -1.27 12.03
C VAL A 148 -40.65 -1.10 13.43
N HIS A 149 -40.93 -2.20 14.12
CA HIS A 149 -41.60 -2.18 15.42
C HIS A 149 -40.65 -2.33 16.61
N SER A 150 -39.36 -2.58 16.37
CA SER A 150 -38.38 -2.89 17.41
C SER A 150 -36.98 -2.42 17.07
N HIS A 151 -36.16 -2.18 18.09
CA HIS A 151 -34.73 -1.90 17.94
C HIS A 151 -34.00 -3.07 17.28
N TYR A 152 -34.37 -4.29 17.62
CA TYR A 152 -33.79 -5.49 17.04
C TYR A 152 -33.93 -5.52 15.52
N VAL A 153 -35.12 -5.24 14.96
CA VAL A 153 -35.32 -5.25 13.51
C VAL A 153 -34.61 -4.08 12.85
N GLU A 154 -34.61 -2.91 13.49
CA GLU A 154 -33.85 -1.75 13.04
C GLU A 154 -32.35 -2.11 12.87
N GLU A 155 -31.73 -2.66 13.91
CA GLU A 155 -30.32 -3.07 13.91
C GLU A 155 -30.04 -4.13 12.85
N ARG A 156 -30.93 -5.11 12.69
CA ARG A 156 -30.80 -6.16 11.68
C ARG A 156 -30.90 -5.60 10.25
N ALA A 157 -31.84 -4.69 9.99
CA ALA A 157 -31.97 -4.02 8.70
C ALA A 157 -30.73 -3.17 8.36
N ARG A 158 -30.21 -2.42 9.34
CA ARG A 158 -28.94 -1.67 9.20
C ARG A 158 -27.76 -2.60 8.96
N GLY A 159 -27.67 -3.70 9.72
CA GLY A 159 -26.63 -4.72 9.59
C GLY A 159 -26.61 -5.43 8.23
N SER A 160 -27.78 -5.53 7.57
CA SER A 160 -27.94 -6.03 6.21
C SER A 160 -27.71 -4.99 5.11
N GLY A 161 -27.27 -3.77 5.47
CA GLY A 161 -26.87 -2.73 4.50
C GLY A 161 -27.99 -1.79 4.06
N TYR A 162 -29.10 -1.70 4.79
CA TYR A 162 -30.14 -0.72 4.50
C TYR A 162 -29.77 0.68 5.00
N HIS A 163 -29.70 1.65 4.08
CA HIS A 163 -29.28 3.03 4.36
C HIS A 163 -30.38 4.08 4.23
N GLY A 164 -31.61 3.69 3.86
CA GLY A 164 -32.75 4.61 3.77
C GLY A 164 -33.28 5.06 5.15
N PRO A 165 -34.29 5.94 5.18
CA PRO A 165 -35.00 6.31 6.40
C PRO A 165 -35.57 5.09 7.10
N VAL A 166 -35.45 5.04 8.42
CA VAL A 166 -36.07 4.00 9.26
C VAL A 166 -36.82 4.71 10.38
N TRP A 167 -38.12 4.44 10.48
CA TRP A 167 -38.97 4.93 11.57
C TRP A 167 -39.33 3.75 12.46
N ARG A 168 -38.90 3.82 13.73
CA ARG A 168 -39.33 2.86 14.74
C ARG A 168 -40.68 3.29 15.29
N ILE A 169 -41.73 2.60 14.88
CA ILE A 169 -43.10 2.89 15.29
C ILE A 169 -43.64 1.65 16.00
N PRO A 170 -44.05 1.74 17.29
CA PRO A 170 -44.57 0.60 18.03
C PRO A 170 -45.77 -0.05 17.33
N HIS A 171 -45.93 -1.36 17.52
CA HIS A 171 -47.15 -2.05 17.08
C HIS A 171 -48.34 -1.51 17.90
N PRO A 172 -49.46 -1.08 17.29
CA PRO A 172 -50.57 -0.51 18.03
C PRO A 172 -51.28 -1.58 18.87
N ALA A 173 -51.67 -1.21 20.08
CA ALA A 173 -52.50 -1.99 20.96
C ALA A 173 -53.98 -1.82 20.59
N TRP A 174 -54.75 -2.91 20.77
CA TRP A 174 -56.19 -2.79 20.66
C TRP A 174 -56.71 -2.01 21.87
N PRO A 175 -57.68 -1.11 21.67
CA PRO A 175 -58.29 -0.40 22.78
C PRO A 175 -58.92 -1.41 23.75
N SER A 176 -58.79 -1.17 25.05
CA SER A 176 -59.33 -2.04 26.10
C SER A 176 -60.85 -2.16 25.95
N ARG A 177 -61.31 -3.29 25.42
CA ARG A 177 -62.75 -3.62 25.35
C ARG A 177 -63.19 -4.22 26.70
N ASP A 178 -64.47 -4.08 27.04
CA ASP A 178 -65.13 -4.82 28.13
C ASP A 178 -65.22 -6.32 27.79
N VAL A 179 -64.07 -7.00 27.83
CA VAL A 179 -63.97 -8.44 27.57
C VAL A 179 -64.35 -9.19 28.84
N ARG A 180 -65.43 -9.97 28.79
CA ARG A 180 -65.78 -10.89 29.89
C ARG A 180 -64.83 -12.09 29.87
N PRO A 181 -64.08 -12.37 30.95
CA PRO A 181 -63.24 -13.56 31.03
C PRO A 181 -64.03 -14.85 30.87
N ALA A 182 -63.49 -15.80 30.11
CA ALA A 182 -64.04 -17.13 30.00
C ALA A 182 -64.02 -17.86 31.35
N GLN A 183 -65.06 -18.66 31.61
CA GLN A 183 -65.07 -19.59 32.75
C GLN A 183 -64.27 -20.84 32.36
N VAL A 184 -63.11 -21.03 32.98
CA VAL A 184 -62.22 -22.18 32.80
C VAL A 184 -61.83 -22.68 34.19
N ASP A 185 -61.97 -23.98 34.41
CA ASP A 185 -61.72 -24.60 35.72
C ASP A 185 -60.22 -24.79 35.99
N GLY A 186 -59.80 -24.52 37.23
CA GLY A 186 -58.41 -24.67 37.67
C GLY A 186 -57.65 -23.35 37.73
N ARG A 187 -56.85 -23.18 38.78
CA ARG A 187 -56.01 -21.99 39.05
C ARG A 187 -54.68 -22.44 39.65
N PRO A 188 -53.56 -21.77 39.32
CA PRO A 188 -53.44 -20.69 38.32
C PRO A 188 -53.63 -21.19 36.88
N LEU A 189 -54.10 -20.31 36.00
CA LEU A 189 -54.38 -20.55 34.60
C LEU A 189 -53.37 -19.82 33.71
N PHE A 190 -52.52 -20.58 33.04
CA PHE A 190 -51.54 -20.09 32.07
C PHE A 190 -52.06 -20.27 30.64
N GLY A 191 -51.74 -19.35 29.73
CA GLY A 191 -52.20 -19.45 28.35
C GLY A 191 -51.13 -19.14 27.31
N CYS A 192 -51.03 -19.98 26.28
CA CYS A 192 -50.22 -19.75 25.08
C CYS A 192 -51.13 -19.63 23.85
N PHE A 193 -51.05 -18.51 23.14
CA PHE A 193 -52.03 -18.11 22.12
C PHE A 193 -51.42 -17.93 20.72
N GLY A 194 -52.19 -18.27 19.69
CA GLY A 194 -51.89 -18.09 18.25
C GLY A 194 -51.42 -19.38 17.57
N HIS A 195 -50.94 -19.31 16.33
CA HIS A 195 -50.54 -20.49 15.57
C HIS A 195 -49.46 -21.33 16.28
N LEU A 196 -49.76 -22.60 16.60
CA LEU A 196 -48.90 -23.48 17.39
C LEU A 196 -47.86 -24.15 16.49
N ASN A 197 -46.59 -23.88 16.74
CA ASN A 197 -45.47 -24.38 15.96
C ASN A 197 -44.23 -24.61 16.84
N ALA A 198 -43.18 -25.20 16.26
CA ALA A 198 -41.94 -25.50 16.98
C ALA A 198 -41.25 -24.24 17.54
N SER A 199 -41.32 -23.11 16.83
CA SER A 199 -40.69 -21.85 17.29
C SER A 199 -41.27 -21.33 18.60
N LYS A 200 -42.50 -21.72 18.96
CA LYS A 200 -43.16 -21.30 20.21
C LYS A 200 -42.72 -22.05 21.46
N ARG A 201 -41.72 -22.93 21.37
CA ARG A 201 -41.13 -23.65 22.52
C ARG A 201 -42.19 -24.38 23.37
N ILE A 202 -43.24 -24.90 22.73
CA ILE A 202 -44.34 -25.58 23.42
C ILE A 202 -43.85 -26.80 24.22
N PRO A 203 -42.92 -27.65 23.73
CA PRO A 203 -42.39 -28.75 24.54
C PRO A 203 -41.73 -28.26 25.84
N GLN A 204 -40.89 -27.24 25.77
CA GLN A 204 -40.20 -26.64 26.92
C GLN A 204 -41.21 -26.03 27.91
N LEU A 205 -42.26 -25.38 27.39
CA LEU A 205 -43.35 -24.87 28.20
C LEU A 205 -44.11 -25.96 28.94
N VAL A 206 -44.41 -27.08 28.28
CA VAL A 206 -45.08 -28.22 28.92
C VAL A 206 -44.18 -28.82 30.00
N ASP A 207 -42.89 -29.00 29.74
CA ASP A 207 -41.93 -29.54 30.71
C ASP A 207 -41.84 -28.65 31.96
N ALA A 208 -41.69 -27.33 31.78
CA ALA A 208 -41.66 -26.37 32.87
C ALA A 208 -42.99 -26.30 33.64
N PHE A 209 -44.13 -26.36 32.94
CA PHE A 209 -45.46 -26.37 33.54
C PHE A 209 -45.67 -27.60 34.43
N GLN A 210 -45.20 -28.78 34.02
CA GLN A 210 -45.33 -30.00 34.83
C GLN A 210 -44.55 -29.89 36.16
N VAL A 211 -43.42 -29.19 36.18
CA VAL A 211 -42.68 -28.91 37.43
C VAL A 211 -43.51 -28.03 38.37
N VAL A 212 -44.15 -26.99 37.86
CA VAL A 212 -44.99 -26.07 38.65
C VAL A 212 -46.26 -26.77 39.14
N ARG A 213 -46.89 -27.57 38.28
CA ARG A 213 -48.10 -28.33 38.62
C ARG A 213 -47.88 -29.33 39.75
N ALA A 214 -46.69 -29.92 39.88
CA ALA A 214 -46.36 -30.80 40.99
C ALA A 214 -46.53 -30.11 42.36
N ARG A 215 -46.39 -28.77 42.42
CA ARG A 215 -46.62 -27.94 43.61
C ARG A 215 -48.01 -27.30 43.63
N HIS A 216 -48.60 -27.06 42.45
CA HIS A 216 -49.93 -26.49 42.26
C HIS A 216 -50.83 -27.46 41.47
N PRO A 217 -51.43 -28.50 42.08
CA PRO A 217 -52.16 -29.56 41.36
C PRO A 217 -53.36 -29.07 40.54
N ASN A 218 -53.93 -27.91 40.90
CA ASN A 218 -55.05 -27.28 40.22
C ASN A 218 -54.63 -26.37 39.06
N ALA A 219 -53.32 -26.18 38.83
CA ALA A 219 -52.82 -25.35 37.74
C ALA A 219 -53.21 -25.93 36.37
N ARG A 220 -53.44 -25.03 35.41
CA ARG A 220 -53.84 -25.35 34.04
C ARG A 220 -53.02 -24.56 33.02
N LEU A 221 -52.76 -25.17 31.87
CA LEU A 221 -52.14 -24.54 30.71
C LEU A 221 -53.05 -24.67 29.48
N LEU A 222 -53.45 -23.54 28.91
CA LEU A 222 -54.22 -23.50 27.66
C LEU A 222 -53.28 -23.30 26.46
N LEU A 223 -53.38 -24.18 25.47
CA LEU A 223 -52.74 -24.05 24.17
C LEU A 223 -53.81 -23.73 23.13
N VAL A 224 -53.92 -22.46 22.72
CA VAL A 224 -55.04 -21.97 21.90
C VAL A 224 -54.56 -21.53 20.52
N GLY A 225 -54.99 -22.26 19.48
CA GLY A 225 -54.73 -21.92 18.07
C GLY A 225 -54.56 -23.15 17.17
N SER A 226 -54.62 -22.94 15.86
CA SER A 226 -54.31 -23.99 14.87
C SER A 226 -52.85 -24.44 15.01
N ALA A 227 -52.59 -25.74 14.85
CA ALA A 227 -51.22 -26.26 14.77
C ALA A 227 -50.69 -26.22 13.33
N SER A 228 -49.40 -25.97 13.15
CA SER A 228 -48.74 -26.06 11.85
C SER A 228 -48.77 -27.51 11.33
N PRO A 229 -48.87 -27.71 10.01
CA PRO A 229 -48.67 -29.02 9.40
C PRO A 229 -47.32 -29.62 9.84
N GLY A 230 -47.34 -30.87 10.34
CA GLY A 230 -46.13 -31.56 10.84
C GLY A 230 -45.80 -31.31 12.32
N PHE A 231 -46.51 -30.42 13.01
CA PHE A 231 -46.38 -30.23 14.46
C PHE A 231 -47.52 -30.95 15.20
N ASP A 232 -47.20 -32.09 15.82
CA ASP A 232 -48.17 -32.89 16.57
C ASP A 232 -48.35 -32.36 18.01
N ALA A 233 -49.18 -31.33 18.14
CA ALA A 233 -49.50 -30.71 19.42
C ALA A 233 -50.31 -31.63 20.36
N ASP A 234 -51.00 -32.66 19.82
CA ASP A 234 -51.80 -33.58 20.65
C ASP A 234 -50.91 -34.51 21.49
N ARG A 235 -49.69 -34.81 21.03
CA ARG A 235 -48.69 -35.55 21.81
C ARG A 235 -48.19 -34.82 23.04
N LEU A 236 -48.36 -33.50 23.09
CA LEU A 236 -47.92 -32.66 24.20
C LEU A 236 -49.00 -32.52 25.28
N LEU A 237 -50.18 -33.13 25.06
CA LEU A 237 -51.24 -33.18 26.06
C LEU A 237 -50.82 -34.09 27.21
N THR A 238 -50.70 -33.45 28.38
CA THR A 238 -50.41 -34.08 29.66
C THR A 238 -51.46 -33.60 30.65
N ASP A 239 -51.47 -34.15 31.87
CA ASP A 239 -52.48 -33.80 32.87
C ASP A 239 -52.57 -32.27 33.04
N GLY A 240 -53.78 -31.75 32.77
CA GLY A 240 -54.22 -30.34 32.73
C GLY A 240 -53.42 -29.37 31.88
N VAL A 241 -52.84 -29.86 30.79
CA VAL A 241 -52.65 -29.08 29.57
C VAL A 241 -53.90 -29.29 28.69
N GLU A 242 -54.57 -28.22 28.28
CA GLU A 242 -55.74 -28.26 27.40
C GLU A 242 -55.43 -27.58 26.07
N ARG A 243 -55.75 -28.27 24.97
CA ARG A 243 -55.61 -27.70 23.62
C ARG A 243 -56.97 -27.29 23.09
N ILE A 244 -57.06 -26.03 22.67
CA ILE A 244 -58.19 -25.48 21.95
C ILE A 244 -57.71 -25.14 20.54
N GLY A 245 -58.45 -25.56 19.53
CA GLY A 245 -58.11 -25.28 18.13
C GLY A 245 -58.25 -23.80 17.77
N TYR A 246 -58.44 -23.52 16.48
CA TYR A 246 -58.76 -22.16 16.04
C TYR A 246 -60.04 -21.65 16.71
N VAL A 247 -60.01 -20.41 17.18
CA VAL A 247 -61.17 -19.70 17.74
C VAL A 247 -61.29 -18.33 17.10
N GLU A 248 -62.52 -17.81 17.03
CA GLU A 248 -62.78 -16.44 16.57
C GLU A 248 -62.26 -15.40 17.59
N GLU A 249 -62.02 -14.18 17.11
CA GLU A 249 -61.39 -13.09 17.87
C GLU A 249 -62.03 -12.88 19.26
N GLU A 250 -63.36 -12.78 19.36
CA GLU A 250 -64.06 -12.59 20.64
C GLU A 250 -63.74 -13.69 21.66
N ARG A 251 -63.72 -14.95 21.20
CA ARG A 251 -63.41 -16.09 22.05
C ARG A 251 -61.93 -16.07 22.47
N LEU A 252 -61.02 -15.70 21.56
CA LEU A 252 -59.61 -15.51 21.86
C LEU A 252 -59.41 -14.52 23.00
N TRP A 253 -60.00 -13.32 22.90
CA TRP A 253 -59.96 -12.29 23.94
C TRP A 253 -60.51 -12.81 25.28
N SER A 254 -61.65 -13.51 25.27
CA SER A 254 -62.24 -14.04 26.51
C SER A 254 -61.34 -15.07 27.22
N LEU A 255 -60.65 -15.91 26.45
CA LEU A 255 -59.72 -16.92 26.98
C LEU A 255 -58.44 -16.26 27.51
N MET A 256 -57.86 -15.30 26.78
CA MET A 256 -56.71 -14.53 27.23
C MET A 256 -57.02 -13.75 28.52
N ALA A 257 -58.22 -13.17 28.62
CA ALA A 257 -58.68 -12.47 29.81
C ALA A 257 -58.95 -13.39 31.00
N ALA A 258 -59.11 -14.70 30.79
CA ALA A 258 -59.26 -15.66 31.87
C ALA A 258 -57.91 -16.04 32.50
N CYS A 259 -56.83 -16.00 31.73
CA CYS A 259 -55.49 -16.41 32.18
C CYS A 259 -54.92 -15.47 33.24
N ASP A 260 -54.22 -16.05 34.21
CA ASP A 260 -53.46 -15.35 35.23
C ASP A 260 -52.12 -14.84 34.66
N ALA A 261 -51.56 -15.53 33.67
CA ALA A 261 -50.45 -15.02 32.85
C ALA A 261 -50.46 -15.61 31.43
N CYS A 262 -49.93 -14.85 30.49
CA CYS A 262 -49.82 -15.22 29.08
C CYS A 262 -48.37 -15.54 28.72
N ILE A 263 -48.15 -16.68 28.06
CA ILE A 263 -46.83 -17.19 27.73
C ILE A 263 -46.63 -17.08 26.22
N SER A 264 -45.60 -16.35 25.82
CA SER A 264 -45.24 -16.15 24.41
C SER A 264 -43.74 -16.36 24.23
N LEU A 265 -43.32 -17.61 24.19
CA LEU A 265 -41.93 -17.99 23.91
C LEU A 265 -41.65 -18.00 22.40
N ARG A 266 -40.39 -17.74 22.04
CA ARG A 266 -39.93 -17.76 20.67
C ARG A 266 -38.46 -18.13 20.54
N ALA A 267 -38.15 -19.26 19.88
CA ALA A 267 -36.83 -19.52 19.33
C ALA A 267 -36.84 -20.55 18.19
N PRO A 268 -36.16 -20.29 17.05
CA PRO A 268 -35.50 -19.02 16.70
C PRO A 268 -36.55 -17.90 16.44
N THR A 269 -36.15 -16.64 16.62
CA THR A 269 -36.98 -15.48 16.25
C THR A 269 -36.86 -15.18 14.76
N MET A 270 -37.95 -14.71 14.16
CA MET A 270 -38.00 -14.16 12.80
C MET A 270 -37.79 -12.64 12.78
N GLY A 271 -37.50 -12.02 13.93
CA GLY A 271 -37.54 -10.58 14.11
C GLY A 271 -38.97 -10.04 14.10
N GLU A 272 -39.93 -10.82 14.61
CA GLU A 272 -41.33 -10.44 14.66
C GLU A 272 -41.68 -9.61 15.91
N THR A 273 -42.77 -8.84 15.83
CA THR A 273 -43.48 -8.29 16.99
C THR A 273 -44.79 -9.05 17.18
N SER A 274 -45.04 -9.59 18.37
CA SER A 274 -46.14 -10.53 18.58
C SER A 274 -47.46 -9.83 18.86
N GLY A 275 -48.40 -9.92 17.91
CA GLY A 275 -49.77 -9.42 18.11
C GLY A 275 -50.49 -10.07 19.31
N SER A 276 -50.18 -11.32 19.67
CA SER A 276 -50.74 -11.97 20.88
C SER A 276 -50.21 -11.33 22.16
N VAL A 277 -48.95 -10.91 22.19
CA VAL A 277 -48.37 -10.21 23.34
C VAL A 277 -49.01 -8.83 23.47
N ILE A 278 -49.14 -8.09 22.38
CA ILE A 278 -49.82 -6.79 22.38
C ILE A 278 -51.27 -6.90 22.88
N ARG A 279 -52.02 -7.94 22.47
CA ARG A 279 -53.37 -8.19 23.00
C ARG A 279 -53.37 -8.51 24.51
N ALA A 280 -52.36 -9.23 25.00
CA ALA A 280 -52.22 -9.52 26.43
C ALA A 280 -51.91 -8.25 27.23
N LEU A 281 -51.07 -7.35 26.69
CA LEU A 281 -50.83 -6.02 27.27
C LEU A 281 -52.12 -5.20 27.35
N SER A 282 -52.92 -5.16 26.28
CA SER A 282 -54.24 -4.52 26.28
C SER A 282 -55.19 -5.05 27.37
N LEU A 283 -55.04 -6.31 27.78
CA LEU A 283 -55.82 -6.94 28.86
C LEU A 283 -55.19 -6.76 30.25
N GLY A 284 -54.00 -6.18 30.35
CA GLY A 284 -53.23 -6.09 31.59
C GLY A 284 -52.80 -7.47 32.10
N ARG A 285 -52.40 -8.39 31.21
CA ARG A 285 -52.00 -9.75 31.60
C ARG A 285 -50.48 -9.82 31.77
N PRO A 286 -49.96 -10.33 32.89
CA PRO A 286 -48.54 -10.61 33.07
C PRO A 286 -48.02 -11.52 31.97
N LEU A 287 -46.78 -11.29 31.54
CA LEU A 287 -46.17 -12.00 30.43
C LEU A 287 -44.96 -12.84 30.86
N VAL A 288 -44.80 -13.97 30.20
CA VAL A 288 -43.53 -14.72 30.18
C VAL A 288 -43.11 -14.88 28.73
N VAL A 289 -41.93 -14.38 28.39
CA VAL A 289 -41.42 -14.29 27.02
C VAL A 289 -39.98 -14.81 26.94
N SER A 290 -39.53 -15.15 25.74
CA SER A 290 -38.11 -15.49 25.52
C SER A 290 -37.25 -14.23 25.53
N ASP A 291 -36.05 -14.30 26.10
CA ASP A 291 -35.07 -13.21 26.13
C ASP A 291 -34.33 -13.08 24.78
N VAL A 292 -35.07 -12.75 23.72
CA VAL A 292 -34.55 -12.64 22.37
C VAL A 292 -35.38 -11.68 21.51
N GLY A 293 -34.73 -10.96 20.60
CA GLY A 293 -35.40 -10.08 19.65
C GLY A 293 -36.25 -9.00 20.33
N TRP A 294 -37.42 -8.69 19.78
CA TRP A 294 -38.35 -7.72 20.36
C TRP A 294 -38.85 -8.11 21.76
N PHE A 295 -38.93 -9.39 22.07
CA PHE A 295 -39.40 -9.85 23.37
C PHE A 295 -38.48 -9.42 24.52
N ALA A 296 -37.17 -9.30 24.26
CA ALA A 296 -36.19 -8.80 25.23
C ALA A 296 -36.32 -7.28 25.48
N GLU A 297 -36.93 -6.54 24.54
CA GLU A 297 -37.13 -5.08 24.64
C GLU A 297 -38.28 -4.71 25.56
N LEU A 298 -39.15 -5.66 25.91
CA LEU A 298 -40.27 -5.42 26.84
C LEU A 298 -39.74 -5.05 28.24
N PRO A 299 -40.38 -4.12 28.96
CA PRO A 299 -40.00 -3.80 30.33
C PRO A 299 -40.07 -5.01 31.29
N ASP A 300 -39.11 -5.10 32.23
CA ASP A 300 -39.01 -6.24 33.18
C ASP A 300 -40.18 -6.29 34.18
N ASP A 301 -40.83 -5.16 34.43
CA ASP A 301 -42.04 -5.05 35.24
C ASP A 301 -43.30 -5.53 34.51
N VAL A 302 -43.24 -5.69 33.19
CA VAL A 302 -44.33 -6.18 32.34
C VAL A 302 -44.17 -7.67 31.99
N ALA A 303 -42.93 -8.12 31.77
CA ALA A 303 -42.65 -9.47 31.29
C ALA A 303 -41.44 -10.12 31.98
N PHE A 304 -41.60 -11.37 32.41
CA PHE A 304 -40.45 -12.22 32.75
C PHE A 304 -39.78 -12.73 31.48
N LYS A 305 -38.48 -12.49 31.37
CA LYS A 305 -37.65 -12.89 30.23
C LYS A 305 -36.92 -14.19 30.56
N VAL A 306 -37.14 -15.21 29.73
CA VAL A 306 -36.57 -16.55 29.89
C VAL A 306 -35.43 -16.74 28.88
N PRO A 307 -34.22 -17.11 29.32
CA PRO A 307 -33.10 -17.34 28.42
C PRO A 307 -33.39 -18.50 27.46
N VAL A 308 -32.77 -18.46 26.27
CA VAL A 308 -32.90 -19.50 25.24
C VAL A 308 -31.62 -20.32 25.17
N ASP A 309 -31.32 -21.02 26.24
CA ASP A 309 -30.14 -21.87 26.40
C ASP A 309 -30.48 -23.11 27.24
N GLU A 310 -29.47 -23.73 27.85
CA GLU A 310 -29.62 -24.91 28.70
C GLU A 310 -30.45 -24.65 29.97
N ASP A 311 -30.60 -23.39 30.39
CA ASP A 311 -31.35 -22.98 31.58
C ASP A 311 -32.79 -22.54 31.27
N GLU A 312 -33.25 -22.64 30.02
CA GLU A 312 -34.59 -22.20 29.59
C GLU A 312 -35.72 -22.84 30.42
N VAL A 313 -35.73 -24.17 30.56
CA VAL A 313 -36.80 -24.89 31.29
C VAL A 313 -36.78 -24.57 32.79
N PRO A 314 -35.63 -24.60 33.49
CA PRO A 314 -35.54 -24.16 34.89
C PRO A 314 -35.99 -22.71 35.12
N ALA A 315 -35.58 -21.78 34.26
CA ALA A 315 -35.95 -20.37 34.36
C ALA A 315 -37.46 -20.16 34.10
N LEU A 316 -38.00 -20.85 33.09
CA LEU A 316 -39.43 -20.83 32.78
C LEU A 316 -40.27 -21.37 33.95
N ALA A 317 -39.86 -22.49 34.54
CA ALA A 317 -40.53 -23.06 35.70
C ALA A 317 -40.51 -22.08 36.89
N THR A 318 -39.40 -21.36 37.09
CA THR A 318 -39.27 -20.35 38.14
C THR A 318 -40.21 -19.15 37.91
N ALA A 319 -40.30 -18.66 36.68
CA ALA A 319 -41.21 -17.56 36.33
C ALA A 319 -42.68 -17.97 36.53
N LEU A 320 -43.06 -19.17 36.08
CA LEU A 320 -44.40 -19.72 36.28
C LEU A 320 -44.73 -19.94 37.76
N GLU A 321 -43.76 -20.42 38.55
CA GLU A 321 -43.94 -20.62 40.00
C GLU A 321 -44.13 -19.29 40.73
N LEU A 322 -43.35 -18.26 40.39
CA LEU A 322 -43.50 -16.93 41.00
C LEU A 322 -44.87 -16.33 40.70
N LEU A 323 -45.34 -16.46 39.46
CA LEU A 323 -46.68 -16.05 39.07
C LEU A 323 -47.74 -16.92 39.75
N ALA A 324 -47.52 -18.20 39.96
CA ALA A 324 -48.45 -19.08 40.68
C ALA A 324 -48.56 -18.73 42.17
N ALA A 325 -47.46 -18.31 42.80
CA ALA A 325 -47.36 -18.17 44.25
C ALA A 325 -47.61 -16.74 44.77
N SER A 326 -47.53 -15.71 43.92
CA SER A 326 -47.57 -14.31 44.35
C SER A 326 -48.61 -13.48 43.61
N GLU A 327 -49.80 -13.31 44.23
CA GLU A 327 -50.86 -12.42 43.73
C GLU A 327 -50.40 -10.96 43.66
N ALA A 328 -49.55 -10.52 44.60
CA ALA A 328 -48.98 -9.16 44.58
C ALA A 328 -48.10 -8.91 43.34
N THR A 329 -47.31 -9.91 42.95
CA THR A 329 -46.50 -9.83 41.73
C THR A 329 -47.37 -9.82 40.48
N GLN A 330 -48.41 -10.67 40.44
CA GLN A 330 -49.37 -10.67 39.33
C GLN A 330 -50.04 -9.30 39.17
N HIS A 331 -50.56 -8.72 40.24
CA HIS A 331 -51.22 -7.41 40.20
C HIS A 331 -50.27 -6.28 39.77
N ALA A 332 -49.04 -6.26 40.31
CA ALA A 332 -48.04 -5.26 39.92
C ALA A 332 -47.71 -5.34 38.43
N MET A 333 -47.49 -6.56 37.90
CA MET A 333 -47.23 -6.77 36.47
C MET A 333 -48.47 -6.46 35.60
N SER A 334 -49.67 -6.75 36.10
CA SER A 334 -50.92 -6.40 35.43
C SER A 334 -51.10 -4.90 35.26
N ASP A 335 -50.80 -4.11 36.30
CA ASP A 335 -50.90 -2.66 36.26
C ASP A 335 -49.83 -2.06 35.33
N ALA A 336 -48.58 -2.54 35.43
CA ALA A 336 -47.50 -2.15 34.52
C ALA A 336 -47.85 -2.47 33.06
N ALA A 337 -48.43 -3.64 32.77
CA ALA A 337 -48.84 -4.04 31.42
C ALA A 337 -49.90 -3.09 30.83
N ARG A 338 -50.87 -2.63 31.64
CA ARG A 338 -51.88 -1.66 31.21
C ARG A 338 -51.27 -0.28 30.96
N GLU A 339 -50.43 0.18 31.86
CA GLU A 339 -49.74 1.47 31.73
C GLU A 339 -48.87 1.49 30.47
N HIS A 340 -48.10 0.42 30.24
CA HIS A 340 -47.28 0.27 29.04
C HIS A 340 -48.12 0.23 27.75
N ALA A 341 -49.25 -0.48 27.74
CA ALA A 341 -50.16 -0.52 26.60
C ALA A 341 -50.74 0.87 26.26
N LEU A 342 -51.13 1.65 27.27
CA LEU A 342 -51.70 2.98 27.10
C LEU A 342 -50.64 4.04 26.75
N GLY A 343 -49.42 3.89 27.26
CA GLY A 343 -48.35 4.87 27.07
C GLY A 343 -47.58 4.72 25.76
N GLU A 344 -47.22 3.48 25.38
CA GLU A 344 -46.35 3.25 24.22
C GLU A 344 -47.10 2.74 22.98
N HIS A 345 -48.20 2.02 23.19
CA HIS A 345 -48.90 1.31 22.13
C HIS A 345 -50.26 1.92 21.77
N ASP A 346 -50.59 3.13 22.22
CA ASP A 346 -51.87 3.76 21.86
C ASP A 346 -52.03 3.87 20.33
N VAL A 347 -53.19 3.43 19.83
CA VAL A 347 -53.45 3.35 18.38
C VAL A 347 -53.53 4.73 17.73
N GLY A 348 -53.97 5.77 18.46
CA GLY A 348 -54.01 7.15 17.99
C GLY A 348 -52.60 7.70 17.81
N ASP A 349 -51.78 7.57 18.84
CA ASP A 349 -50.39 8.03 18.83
C ASP A 349 -49.55 7.28 17.78
N VAL A 350 -49.75 5.96 17.65
CA VAL A 350 -49.11 5.16 16.61
C VAL A 350 -49.54 5.64 15.22
N ALA A 351 -50.83 5.91 15.00
CA ALA A 351 -51.32 6.40 13.71
C ALA A 351 -50.77 7.79 13.35
N GLU A 352 -50.61 8.68 14.34
CA GLU A 352 -49.96 9.98 14.16
C GLU A 352 -48.49 9.83 13.74
N ARG A 353 -47.73 8.92 14.40
CA ARG A 353 -46.35 8.60 14.00
C ARG A 353 -46.26 8.04 12.59
N TYR A 354 -47.24 7.21 12.19
CA TYR A 354 -47.35 6.73 10.81
C TYR A 354 -47.58 7.87 9.83
N ALA A 355 -48.49 8.80 10.13
CA ALA A 355 -48.75 9.96 9.29
C ALA A 355 -47.49 10.82 9.13
N ALA A 356 -46.79 11.13 10.23
CA ALA A 356 -45.55 11.90 10.20
C ALA A 356 -44.45 11.22 9.35
N ALA A 357 -44.25 9.91 9.52
CA ALA A 357 -43.28 9.14 8.72
C ALA A 357 -43.62 9.15 7.22
N LEU A 358 -44.90 9.04 6.88
CA LEU A 358 -45.37 9.06 5.50
C LEU A 358 -45.24 10.46 4.87
N GLU A 359 -45.50 11.52 5.64
CA GLU A 359 -45.32 12.91 5.22
C GLU A 359 -43.84 13.21 4.93
N GLU A 360 -42.94 12.79 5.83
CA GLU A 360 -41.50 12.86 5.61
C GLU A 360 -41.10 12.11 4.32
N ALA A 361 -41.57 10.87 4.15
CA ALA A 361 -41.30 10.07 2.97
C ALA A 361 -41.83 10.67 1.66
N SER A 362 -42.90 11.47 1.72
CA SER A 362 -43.55 12.07 0.54
C SER A 362 -42.85 13.30 -0.03
N GLY A 363 -41.87 13.88 0.68
CA GLY A 363 -41.13 15.06 0.21
C GLY A 363 -40.69 16.07 1.26
N GLY A 364 -40.86 15.77 2.56
CA GLY A 364 -40.34 16.60 3.66
C GLY A 364 -38.88 17.06 3.51
N PRO A 365 -37.95 16.20 3.01
CA PRO A 365 -36.55 16.59 2.77
C PRO A 365 -36.37 17.67 1.70
N VAL A 366 -37.18 17.68 0.63
CA VAL A 366 -37.09 18.69 -0.43
C VAL A 366 -37.57 20.05 0.08
N VAL A 367 -38.56 20.04 0.99
CA VAL A 367 -39.05 21.25 1.66
C VAL A 367 -38.06 21.71 2.73
N ALA A 368 -37.49 20.79 3.52
CA ALA A 368 -36.48 21.11 4.52
C ALA A 368 -35.19 21.69 3.88
N ASP A 369 -34.73 21.09 2.78
CA ASP A 369 -33.59 21.62 2.01
C ASP A 369 -33.91 23.00 1.43
N ALA A 370 -35.13 23.23 0.93
CA ALA A 370 -35.56 24.55 0.45
C ALA A 370 -35.62 25.60 1.57
N VAL A 371 -36.13 25.24 2.76
CA VAL A 371 -36.20 26.13 3.93
C VAL A 371 -34.80 26.41 4.48
N VAL A 372 -33.92 25.41 4.54
CA VAL A 372 -32.52 25.58 4.96
C VAL A 372 -31.77 26.45 3.95
N ASP A 373 -31.99 26.27 2.64
CA ASP A 373 -31.42 27.14 1.61
C ASP A 373 -31.94 28.57 1.72
N GLU A 374 -33.23 28.77 2.02
CA GLU A 374 -33.83 30.10 2.21
C GLU A 374 -33.31 30.80 3.47
N VAL A 375 -33.20 30.08 4.59
CA VAL A 375 -32.60 30.57 5.84
C VAL A 375 -31.12 30.86 5.66
N ALA A 376 -30.38 30.03 4.92
CA ALA A 376 -28.98 30.27 4.59
C ALA A 376 -28.82 31.49 3.68
N HIS A 377 -29.73 31.70 2.72
CA HIS A 377 -29.75 32.90 1.88
C HIS A 377 -30.00 34.16 2.72
N ALA A 378 -31.04 34.15 3.56
CA ALA A 378 -31.37 35.26 4.44
C ALA A 378 -30.24 35.57 5.44
N ALA A 379 -29.61 34.53 6.00
CA ALA A 379 -28.45 34.67 6.89
C ALA A 379 -27.23 35.29 6.18
N ALA A 380 -27.01 34.92 4.90
CA ALA A 380 -25.95 35.50 4.08
C ALA A 380 -26.23 36.97 3.73
N GLU A 381 -27.49 37.33 3.45
CA GLU A 381 -27.91 38.72 3.17
C GLU A 381 -27.67 39.67 4.36
N ILE A 382 -27.86 39.18 5.60
CA ILE A 382 -27.56 39.94 6.82
C ILE A 382 -26.09 39.81 7.27
N GLY A 383 -25.23 39.18 6.46
CA GLY A 383 -23.78 39.15 6.67
C GLY A 383 -23.27 38.10 7.66
N ILE A 384 -24.06 37.08 8.00
CA ILE A 384 -23.61 35.98 8.87
C ILE A 384 -22.66 35.08 8.09
N GLN A 385 -21.38 35.14 8.44
CA GLN A 385 -20.34 34.32 7.82
C GLN A 385 -20.37 32.88 8.37
N PRO A 386 -20.13 31.85 7.51
CA PRO A 386 -19.93 30.48 7.95
C PRO A 386 -18.78 30.37 8.97
N GLY A 387 -18.98 29.62 10.06
CA GLY A 387 -17.98 29.43 11.11
C GLY A 387 -18.01 30.47 12.24
N THR A 388 -18.98 31.37 12.25
CA THR A 388 -19.26 32.26 13.39
C THR A 388 -20.05 31.52 14.49
N ALA A 389 -19.96 31.99 15.74
CA ALA A 389 -20.73 31.43 16.85
C ALA A 389 -22.24 31.49 16.61
N PHE A 390 -22.72 32.55 15.98
CA PHE A 390 -24.13 32.69 15.61
C PHE A 390 -24.55 31.72 14.49
N ALA A 391 -23.70 31.46 13.50
CA ALA A 391 -23.96 30.43 12.49
C ALA A 391 -23.99 29.02 13.11
N ALA A 392 -23.20 28.78 14.16
CA ALA A 392 -23.24 27.53 14.92
C ALA A 392 -24.53 27.41 15.73
N GLU A 393 -24.96 28.48 16.43
CA GLU A 393 -26.23 28.49 17.18
C GLU A 393 -27.45 28.37 16.25
N LEU A 394 -27.44 29.04 15.10
CA LEU A 394 -28.49 28.92 14.09
C LEU A 394 -28.55 27.49 13.52
N ALA A 395 -27.40 26.89 13.24
CA ALA A 395 -27.32 25.49 12.80
C ALA A 395 -27.81 24.53 13.89
N GLU A 396 -27.49 24.79 15.16
CA GLU A 396 -27.96 24.01 16.31
C GLU A 396 -29.48 24.12 16.47
N ARG A 397 -30.06 25.31 16.35
CA ARG A 397 -31.53 25.49 16.37
C ARG A 397 -32.24 24.85 15.17
N LEU A 398 -31.63 24.89 13.99
CA LEU A 398 -32.16 24.18 12.81
C LEU A 398 -32.06 22.65 12.99
N ASP A 399 -31.08 22.16 13.76
CA ASP A 399 -30.93 20.74 14.12
C ASP A 399 -31.96 20.33 15.20
N GLU A 400 -32.20 21.18 16.21
CA GLU A 400 -33.26 20.99 17.22
C GLU A 400 -34.65 20.93 16.58
N LEU A 401 -34.89 21.70 15.51
CA LEU A 401 -36.13 21.67 14.73
C LEU A 401 -36.19 20.52 13.72
N GLY A 402 -35.18 19.65 13.66
CA GLY A 402 -35.12 18.48 12.77
C GLY A 402 -34.84 18.82 11.30
N LEU A 403 -34.55 20.08 10.97
CA LEU A 403 -34.30 20.55 9.61
C LEU A 403 -32.85 20.32 9.14
N ALA A 404 -31.90 20.09 10.07
CA ALA A 404 -30.49 19.87 9.75
C ALA A 404 -30.01 18.40 9.80
N ARG A 405 -30.93 17.42 10.03
CA ARG A 405 -30.58 16.00 10.28
C ARG A 405 -30.02 15.24 9.08
N ASN A 406 -30.14 15.76 7.86
CA ASN A 406 -29.70 15.05 6.67
C ASN A 406 -28.22 15.33 6.35
N GLY A 407 -27.32 14.48 6.84
CA GLY A 407 -25.97 14.37 6.27
C GLY A 407 -24.80 14.03 7.20
N ARG A 408 -25.01 13.84 8.50
CA ARG A 408 -23.96 13.34 9.39
C ARG A 408 -24.04 11.81 9.50
N PRO A 409 -22.99 11.04 9.14
CA PRO A 409 -22.90 9.66 9.59
C PRO A 409 -22.75 9.65 11.12
N GLU A 410 -23.66 8.97 11.84
CA GLU A 410 -23.42 8.66 13.25
C GLU A 410 -22.17 7.79 13.41
N PRO A 411 -21.39 7.97 14.49
CA PRO A 411 -20.26 7.10 14.77
C PRO A 411 -20.77 5.68 15.07
N GLU A 412 -20.30 4.69 14.29
CA GLU A 412 -20.54 3.26 14.50
C GLU A 412 -20.29 2.86 15.99
N PRO A 413 -21.19 2.13 16.67
CA PRO A 413 -20.86 1.51 17.94
C PRO A 413 -19.72 0.50 17.74
N PRO A 414 -18.72 0.46 18.62
CA PRO A 414 -17.51 -0.31 18.39
C PRO A 414 -17.81 -1.81 18.39
N ARG A 415 -17.66 -2.46 17.24
CA ARG A 415 -17.50 -3.92 17.16
C ARG A 415 -16.29 -4.29 18.01
N LEU A 416 -16.45 -5.15 19.01
CA LEU A 416 -15.35 -5.62 19.84
C LEU A 416 -14.25 -6.20 18.93
N PRO A 417 -13.09 -5.55 18.81
CA PRO A 417 -12.07 -6.01 17.89
C PRO A 417 -11.45 -7.29 18.46
N GLY A 418 -11.17 -8.26 17.59
CA GLY A 418 -10.29 -9.38 17.92
C GLY A 418 -8.96 -8.86 18.49
N PRO A 419 -8.18 -9.68 19.22
CA PRO A 419 -7.03 -9.22 20.02
C PRO A 419 -6.02 -8.35 19.25
N PHE A 420 -5.84 -8.57 17.94
CA PHE A 420 -4.96 -7.78 17.08
C PHE A 420 -5.51 -6.42 16.65
N ALA A 421 -6.84 -6.26 16.61
CA ALA A 421 -7.50 -5.03 16.20
C ALA A 421 -7.70 -4.04 17.38
N ARG A 422 -7.37 -4.46 18.61
CA ARG A 422 -7.28 -3.58 19.79
C ARG A 422 -5.99 -2.78 19.87
N ILE A 423 -4.95 -3.18 19.13
CA ILE A 423 -3.66 -2.49 19.10
C ILE A 423 -3.77 -1.26 18.18
N PRO A 424 -3.48 -0.04 18.68
CA PRO A 424 -3.44 1.16 17.86
C PRO A 424 -2.59 0.99 16.60
N VAL A 425 -3.08 1.44 15.45
CA VAL A 425 -2.39 1.25 14.17
C VAL A 425 -0.99 1.89 14.13
N TRP A 426 -0.78 2.97 14.88
CA TRP A 426 0.54 3.59 14.98
C TRP A 426 1.60 2.66 15.61
N LEU A 427 1.21 1.73 16.50
CA LEU A 427 2.12 0.72 17.06
C LEU A 427 2.52 -0.32 16.01
N TRP A 428 1.58 -0.75 15.16
CA TRP A 428 1.89 -1.63 14.04
C TRP A 428 2.84 -0.98 13.03
N LEU A 429 2.60 0.29 12.69
CA LEU A 429 3.47 1.04 11.80
C LEU A 429 4.85 1.27 12.42
N ALA A 430 4.92 1.67 13.69
CA ALA A 430 6.18 1.80 14.40
C ALA A 430 6.94 0.46 14.45
N GLY A 431 6.23 -0.64 14.72
CA GLY A 431 6.79 -1.99 14.69
C GLY A 431 7.35 -2.36 13.31
N LEU A 432 6.63 -2.08 12.22
CA LEU A 432 7.10 -2.31 10.85
C LEU A 432 8.35 -1.49 10.53
N VAL A 433 8.36 -0.20 10.87
CA VAL A 433 9.51 0.68 10.63
C VAL A 433 10.73 0.21 11.43
N VAL A 434 10.57 -0.11 12.72
CA VAL A 434 11.66 -0.59 13.57
C VAL A 434 12.19 -1.94 13.09
N LEU A 435 11.32 -2.90 12.83
CA LEU A 435 11.71 -4.23 12.34
C LEU A 435 12.46 -4.13 11.01
N SER A 436 11.93 -3.34 10.08
CA SER A 436 12.59 -3.08 8.80
C SER A 436 13.95 -2.40 9.00
N SER A 437 14.02 -1.34 9.81
CA SER A 437 15.26 -0.61 10.07
C SER A 437 16.34 -1.51 10.67
N VAL A 438 15.99 -2.36 11.63
CA VAL A 438 16.92 -3.32 12.27
C VAL A 438 17.39 -4.38 11.27
N PHE A 439 16.47 -4.93 10.47
CA PHE A 439 16.80 -5.90 9.43
C PHE A 439 17.74 -5.30 8.38
N ARG A 440 17.42 -4.10 7.87
CA ARG A 440 18.24 -3.38 6.87
C ARG A 440 19.59 -2.96 7.44
N TYR A 441 19.63 -2.50 8.70
CA TYR A 441 20.89 -2.25 9.40
C TYR A 441 21.78 -3.50 9.40
N GLY A 442 21.24 -4.67 9.78
CA GLY A 442 22.00 -5.92 9.80
C GLY A 442 22.60 -6.30 8.44
N LEU A 443 21.85 -6.14 7.35
CA LEU A 443 22.34 -6.37 5.99
C LEU A 443 23.37 -5.32 5.56
N SER A 444 23.12 -4.04 5.86
CA SER A 444 24.02 -2.94 5.51
C SER A 444 25.43 -3.10 6.08
N ARG A 445 25.58 -3.81 7.21
CA ARG A 445 26.88 -4.09 7.84
C ARG A 445 27.78 -5.01 7.01
N ARG A 446 27.22 -5.78 6.07
CA ARG A 446 27.99 -6.67 5.19
C ARG A 446 28.56 -5.96 3.97
N VAL A 447 28.01 -4.81 3.61
CA VAL A 447 28.61 -3.88 2.64
C VAL A 447 29.69 -3.10 3.38
N VAL A 448 30.96 -3.39 3.11
CA VAL A 448 32.08 -2.91 3.92
C VAL A 448 32.74 -1.64 3.38
N ALA A 449 32.57 -1.37 2.09
CA ALA A 449 33.11 -0.23 1.36
C ALA A 449 32.13 0.25 0.27
N PRO A 450 32.20 1.53 -0.12
CA PRO A 450 31.46 2.04 -1.26
C PRO A 450 31.90 1.33 -2.54
N TRP A 451 30.97 1.08 -3.44
CA TRP A 451 31.28 0.40 -4.71
C TRP A 451 30.48 0.95 -5.88
N ILE A 452 29.38 1.67 -5.61
CA ILE A 452 28.64 2.44 -6.62
C ILE A 452 29.32 3.81 -6.76
N MET A 453 30.50 3.79 -7.37
CA MET A 453 31.27 5.00 -7.68
C MET A 453 30.72 5.62 -8.98
N VAL A 454 30.60 6.94 -9.10
CA VAL A 454 31.15 8.04 -8.26
C VAL A 454 30.15 8.59 -7.25
N ASP A 455 28.89 8.17 -7.33
CA ASP A 455 27.78 8.69 -6.53
C ASP A 455 28.06 8.62 -5.02
N GLU A 456 28.48 7.45 -4.49
CA GLU A 456 28.73 7.28 -3.05
C GLU A 456 29.83 8.23 -2.54
N LEU A 457 30.86 8.47 -3.37
CA LEU A 457 31.94 9.39 -3.05
C LEU A 457 31.41 10.83 -2.96
N ILE A 458 30.68 11.30 -3.99
CA ILE A 458 30.11 12.65 -4.01
C ILE A 458 29.22 12.90 -2.79
N TYR A 459 28.27 12.01 -2.50
CA TYR A 459 27.36 12.24 -1.37
C TYR A 459 28.09 12.20 -0.03
N SER A 460 29.14 11.38 0.10
CA SER A 460 29.99 11.38 1.29
C SER A 460 30.80 12.68 1.43
N GLU A 461 31.41 13.18 0.35
CA GLU A 461 32.21 14.41 0.36
C GLU A 461 31.35 15.64 0.66
N LEU A 462 30.15 15.74 0.07
CA LEU A 462 29.19 16.79 0.37
C LEU A 462 28.78 16.78 1.85
N ALA A 463 28.61 15.60 2.43
CA ALA A 463 28.24 15.46 3.83
C ALA A 463 29.41 15.77 4.79
N LYS A 464 30.62 15.29 4.47
CA LYS A 464 31.86 15.58 5.22
C LYS A 464 32.16 17.08 5.21
N SER A 465 32.14 17.71 4.04
CA SER A 465 32.41 19.14 3.88
C SER A 465 31.38 20.00 4.59
N PHE A 466 30.09 19.65 4.51
CA PHE A 466 29.04 20.37 5.24
C PHE A 466 29.19 20.20 6.76
N ALA A 467 29.50 19.00 7.24
CA ALA A 467 29.75 18.75 8.66
C ALA A 467 30.97 19.51 9.20
N ALA A 468 31.99 19.74 8.37
CA ALA A 468 33.23 20.44 8.75
C ALA A 468 33.14 21.97 8.59
N THR A 469 32.50 22.46 7.53
CA THR A 469 32.57 23.87 7.09
C THR A 469 31.22 24.57 6.97
N GLY A 470 30.11 23.82 6.94
CA GLY A 470 28.78 24.35 6.62
C GLY A 470 28.53 24.57 5.12
N HIS A 471 29.50 24.24 4.26
CA HIS A 471 29.39 24.37 2.81
C HIS A 471 29.45 23.00 2.12
N PHE A 472 28.68 22.86 1.03
CA PHE A 472 28.67 21.66 0.20
C PHE A 472 29.82 21.72 -0.82
N LEU A 473 30.89 20.97 -0.55
CA LEU A 473 32.12 20.95 -1.34
C LEU A 473 32.47 19.54 -1.78
N VAL A 474 33.04 19.42 -2.99
CA VAL A 474 33.75 18.23 -3.44
C VAL A 474 35.15 18.67 -3.82
N ARG A 475 36.18 18.11 -3.15
CA ARG A 475 37.59 18.51 -3.31
C ARG A 475 37.80 20.03 -3.20
N ASP A 476 37.18 20.64 -2.18
CA ASP A 476 37.19 22.08 -1.89
C ASP A 476 36.60 23.01 -2.95
N VAL A 477 35.89 22.47 -3.95
CA VAL A 477 35.24 23.26 -5.01
C VAL A 477 33.72 23.19 -4.87
N HIS A 478 33.04 24.34 -5.04
CA HIS A 478 31.60 24.37 -5.29
C HIS A 478 31.33 23.74 -6.65
N HIS A 479 30.86 22.51 -6.64
CA HIS A 479 30.64 21.75 -7.86
C HIS A 479 29.13 21.54 -8.06
N GLY A 480 28.56 22.12 -9.12
CA GLY A 480 27.17 21.88 -9.58
C GLY A 480 26.05 22.13 -8.57
N ALA A 481 24.80 21.86 -9.00
CA ALA A 481 23.63 21.79 -8.13
C ALA A 481 23.37 20.32 -7.78
N TYR A 482 24.23 19.71 -6.95
CA TYR A 482 23.97 18.37 -6.44
C TYR A 482 22.80 18.35 -5.45
N PRO A 483 22.13 17.21 -5.28
CA PRO A 483 21.13 17.02 -4.24
C PRO A 483 21.68 17.34 -2.85
N VAL A 484 20.99 18.21 -2.13
CA VAL A 484 21.43 18.69 -0.81
C VAL A 484 20.78 17.93 0.34
N VAL A 485 19.59 17.38 0.12
CA VAL A 485 18.78 16.78 1.20
C VAL A 485 19.44 15.55 1.78
N TYR A 486 19.96 14.65 0.92
CA TYR A 486 20.59 13.41 1.39
C TYR A 486 21.93 13.66 2.11
N PRO A 487 22.89 14.43 1.56
CA PRO A 487 24.10 14.79 2.28
C PRO A 487 23.84 15.49 3.61
N LEU A 488 22.85 16.39 3.68
CA LEU A 488 22.45 17.07 4.92
C LEU A 488 21.96 16.07 5.98
N LEU A 489 21.20 15.06 5.58
CA LEU A 489 20.68 14.03 6.48
C LEU A 489 21.79 13.17 7.09
N ILE A 490 22.82 12.83 6.31
CA ILE A 490 23.94 11.98 6.77
C ILE A 490 25.11 12.76 7.37
N ALA A 491 25.18 14.09 7.21
CA ALA A 491 26.22 14.95 7.78
C ALA A 491 26.46 14.76 9.29
N PRO A 492 25.45 14.55 10.15
CA PRO A 492 25.67 14.27 11.57
C PRO A 492 26.55 13.03 11.83
N ALA A 493 26.48 12.00 11.00
CA ALA A 493 27.32 10.81 11.13
C ALA A 493 28.82 11.17 11.00
N TRP A 494 29.15 12.02 10.03
CA TRP A 494 30.52 12.48 9.77
C TRP A 494 31.05 13.44 10.84
N ARG A 495 30.14 14.15 11.53
CA ARG A 495 30.48 15.06 12.63
C ARG A 495 30.72 14.33 13.96
N LEU A 496 29.94 13.28 14.24
CA LEU A 496 29.93 12.58 15.52
C LEU A 496 30.99 11.49 15.63
N PHE A 497 31.29 10.80 14.53
CA PHE A 497 32.27 9.71 14.51
C PHE A 497 33.62 10.17 13.98
N GLY A 498 34.71 9.84 14.68
CA GLY A 498 36.08 10.16 14.27
C GLY A 498 36.61 9.24 13.16
N SER A 499 36.32 7.94 13.25
CA SER A 499 36.64 6.95 12.23
C SER A 499 35.69 7.09 11.03
N VAL A 500 36.24 7.10 9.82
CA VAL A 500 35.46 7.14 8.57
C VAL A 500 34.64 5.86 8.37
N ALA A 501 35.18 4.70 8.76
CA ALA A 501 34.45 3.44 8.68
C ALA A 501 33.22 3.41 9.61
N ASP A 502 33.34 4.01 10.80
CA ASP A 502 32.21 4.12 11.75
C ASP A 502 31.20 5.17 11.29
N ALA A 503 31.68 6.30 10.76
CA ALA A 503 30.81 7.31 10.16
C ALA A 503 30.02 6.74 8.96
N TYR A 504 30.65 5.94 8.10
CA TYR A 504 29.99 5.23 7.00
C TYR A 504 28.90 4.28 7.52
N ALA A 505 29.19 3.52 8.58
CA ALA A 505 28.21 2.64 9.21
C ALA A 505 27.01 3.41 9.80
N ALA A 506 27.27 4.53 10.46
CA ALA A 506 26.24 5.38 11.04
C ALA A 506 25.39 6.06 9.95
N ALA A 507 26.00 6.54 8.86
CA ALA A 507 25.29 7.10 7.71
C ALA A 507 24.34 6.08 7.07
N LYS A 508 24.76 4.82 6.92
CA LYS A 508 23.89 3.72 6.44
C LYS A 508 22.80 3.34 7.42
N THR A 509 23.04 3.50 8.72
CA THR A 509 22.01 3.33 9.75
C THR A 509 20.93 4.40 9.63
N ILE A 510 21.33 5.66 9.41
CA ILE A 510 20.41 6.76 9.11
C ILE A 510 19.61 6.45 7.84
N GLY A 511 20.28 5.99 6.77
CA GLY A 511 19.64 5.56 5.53
C GLY A 511 18.64 4.41 5.71
N SER A 512 18.97 3.42 6.55
CA SER A 512 18.08 2.30 6.89
C SER A 512 16.79 2.78 7.54
N VAL A 513 16.89 3.68 8.54
CA VAL A 513 15.72 4.27 9.19
C VAL A 513 14.93 5.13 8.21
N ALA A 514 15.61 6.01 7.47
CA ALA A 514 14.98 6.93 6.53
C ALA A 514 14.16 6.18 5.46
N MET A 515 14.75 5.17 4.84
CA MET A 515 14.06 4.40 3.79
C MET A 515 12.92 3.55 4.36
N SER A 516 13.06 3.02 5.58
CA SER A 516 11.99 2.28 6.27
C SER A 516 10.80 3.16 6.67
N LEU A 517 10.97 4.48 6.82
CA LEU A 517 9.84 5.39 7.05
C LEU A 517 8.82 5.41 5.91
N THR A 518 9.16 4.88 4.71
CA THR A 518 8.24 4.77 3.57
C THR A 518 6.96 4.00 3.89
N ALA A 519 6.98 3.11 4.89
CA ALA A 519 5.78 2.42 5.36
C ALA A 519 4.65 3.40 5.77
N ILE A 520 4.99 4.57 6.33
CA ILE A 520 4.02 5.54 6.81
C ILE A 520 3.23 6.19 5.65
N PRO A 521 3.87 6.88 4.67
CA PRO A 521 3.13 7.46 3.56
C PRO A 521 2.45 6.40 2.69
N VAL A 522 3.05 5.20 2.51
CA VAL A 522 2.41 4.10 1.77
C VAL A 522 1.15 3.62 2.49
N TYR A 523 1.19 3.43 3.81
CA TYR A 523 -0.01 3.09 4.59
C TYR A 523 -1.09 4.16 4.44
N LEU A 524 -0.73 5.44 4.62
CA LEU A 524 -1.69 6.55 4.54
C LEU A 524 -2.30 6.69 3.13
N LEU A 525 -1.52 6.40 2.08
CA LEU A 525 -1.98 6.36 0.70
C LEU A 525 -2.90 5.16 0.48
N ALA A 526 -2.50 3.97 0.91
CA ALA A 526 -3.27 2.75 0.81
C ALA A 526 -4.61 2.86 1.55
N ARG A 527 -4.66 3.53 2.71
CA ARG A 527 -5.89 3.79 3.48
C ARG A 527 -6.97 4.56 2.72
N ARG A 528 -6.62 5.23 1.62
CA ARG A 528 -7.59 5.91 0.77
C ARG A 528 -8.43 4.96 -0.07
N VAL A 529 -7.91 3.76 -0.32
CA VAL A 529 -8.58 2.75 -1.16
C VAL A 529 -8.75 1.40 -0.48
N LEU A 530 -8.08 1.14 0.65
CA LEU A 530 -8.10 -0.13 1.39
C LEU A 530 -8.54 0.02 2.85
N ARG A 531 -9.09 -1.06 3.44
CA ARG A 531 -9.31 -1.15 4.91
C ARG A 531 -7.99 -1.15 5.69
N PRO A 532 -8.00 -0.84 7.01
CA PRO A 532 -6.78 -0.70 7.80
C PRO A 532 -5.80 -1.88 7.75
N ALA A 533 -6.29 -3.12 7.82
CA ALA A 533 -5.45 -4.31 7.78
C ALA A 533 -4.74 -4.48 6.42
N TRP A 534 -5.46 -4.28 5.32
CA TRP A 534 -4.91 -4.34 3.96
C TRP A 534 -3.93 -3.19 3.68
N ALA A 535 -4.18 -2.01 4.23
CA ALA A 535 -3.25 -0.89 4.14
C ALA A 535 -1.94 -1.16 4.91
N LEU A 536 -1.99 -1.81 6.08
CA LEU A 536 -0.79 -2.28 6.80
C LEU A 536 -0.03 -3.32 5.97
N PHE A 537 -0.75 -4.23 5.32
CA PHE A 537 -0.14 -5.21 4.44
C PHE A 537 0.54 -4.58 3.21
N ALA A 538 -0.07 -3.54 2.62
CA ALA A 538 0.54 -2.75 1.55
C ALA A 538 1.86 -2.10 1.99
N ALA A 539 1.88 -1.52 3.20
CA ALA A 539 3.10 -0.94 3.78
C ALA A 539 4.17 -2.00 4.05
N GLY A 540 3.79 -3.19 4.52
CA GLY A 540 4.69 -4.33 4.68
C GLY A 540 5.32 -4.79 3.35
N LEU A 541 4.52 -4.92 2.29
CA LEU A 541 5.01 -5.28 0.95
C LEU A 541 5.95 -4.21 0.37
N ALA A 542 5.66 -2.92 0.57
CA ALA A 542 6.55 -1.84 0.17
C ALA A 542 7.92 -1.91 0.87
N LEU A 543 7.95 -2.32 2.15
CA LEU A 543 9.20 -2.57 2.88
C LEU A 543 9.91 -3.86 2.48
N ALA A 544 9.24 -4.76 1.78
CA ALA A 544 9.80 -6.03 1.30
C ALA A 544 10.50 -5.90 -0.06
N LEU A 545 10.33 -4.77 -0.77
CA LEU A 545 10.93 -4.54 -2.08
C LEU A 545 12.44 -4.84 -2.10
N PRO A 546 12.97 -5.51 -3.15
CA PRO A 546 14.40 -5.81 -3.25
C PRO A 546 15.28 -4.56 -3.23
N SER A 547 14.82 -3.46 -3.82
CA SER A 547 15.55 -2.18 -3.89
C SER A 547 15.77 -1.52 -2.51
N MET A 548 15.15 -2.03 -1.44
CA MET A 548 15.52 -1.66 -0.07
C MET A 548 16.98 -2.05 0.28
N MET A 549 17.67 -2.82 -0.56
CA MET A 549 19.12 -3.09 -0.47
C MET A 549 20.00 -1.86 -0.65
N TYR A 550 19.51 -0.77 -1.27
CA TYR A 550 20.24 0.50 -1.34
C TYR A 550 20.48 1.15 0.03
N THR A 551 19.83 0.68 1.10
CA THR A 551 20.19 1.05 2.49
C THR A 551 21.62 0.62 2.87
N GLY A 552 22.19 -0.34 2.13
CA GLY A 552 23.58 -0.77 2.26
C GLY A 552 24.62 0.17 1.64
N THR A 553 24.19 1.20 0.90
CA THR A 553 25.06 2.14 0.17
C THR A 553 24.70 3.60 0.52
N LEU A 554 25.54 4.56 0.11
CA LEU A 554 25.25 5.99 0.32
C LEU A 554 24.51 6.64 -0.85
N MET A 555 23.26 6.27 -1.03
CA MET A 555 22.47 6.60 -2.21
C MET A 555 21.25 7.49 -1.89
N THR A 556 20.93 8.43 -2.79
CA THR A 556 19.77 9.34 -2.67
C THR A 556 18.42 8.62 -2.62
N GLU A 557 18.36 7.43 -3.21
CA GLU A 557 17.27 6.45 -3.24
C GLU A 557 16.66 6.26 -1.85
N THR A 558 17.51 6.23 -0.82
CA THR A 558 17.13 5.99 0.58
C THR A 558 16.19 7.06 1.13
N VAL A 559 16.29 8.30 0.65
CA VAL A 559 15.41 9.41 1.04
C VAL A 559 14.39 9.72 -0.06
N PHE A 560 14.74 9.53 -1.32
CA PHE A 560 13.84 9.79 -2.43
C PHE A 560 12.62 8.86 -2.39
N TYR A 561 12.78 7.59 -2.00
CA TYR A 561 11.67 6.64 -1.90
C TYR A 561 10.54 7.07 -0.94
N PRO A 562 10.81 7.41 0.34
CA PRO A 562 9.76 7.92 1.23
C PRO A 562 9.22 9.29 0.78
N VAL A 563 10.06 10.17 0.22
CA VAL A 563 9.62 11.48 -0.27
C VAL A 563 8.68 11.33 -1.47
N PHE A 564 8.98 10.43 -2.41
CA PHE A 564 8.10 10.10 -3.54
C PHE A 564 6.76 9.55 -3.06
N ALA A 565 6.77 8.65 -2.08
CA ALA A 565 5.53 8.14 -1.47
C ALA A 565 4.70 9.27 -0.82
N CYS A 566 5.36 10.23 -0.16
CA CYS A 566 4.72 11.45 0.35
C CYS A 566 4.13 12.32 -0.77
N VAL A 567 4.82 12.48 -1.90
CA VAL A 567 4.29 13.19 -3.08
C VAL A 567 3.05 12.48 -3.63
N ALA A 568 3.09 11.16 -3.80
CA ALA A 568 1.95 10.38 -4.28
C ALA A 568 0.75 10.50 -3.33
N LEU A 569 0.98 10.42 -2.02
CA LEU A 569 -0.04 10.68 -1.01
C LEU A 569 -0.60 12.09 -1.12
N ALA A 570 0.25 13.13 -1.14
CA ALA A 570 -0.18 14.52 -1.22
C ALA A 570 -0.95 14.81 -2.51
N LEU A 571 -0.58 14.17 -3.62
CA LEU A 571 -1.29 14.26 -4.89
C LEU A 571 -2.70 13.67 -4.78
N VAL A 572 -2.84 12.46 -4.24
CA VAL A 572 -4.16 11.85 -3.99
C VAL A 572 -5.00 12.72 -3.06
N LEU A 573 -4.43 13.26 -1.98
CA LEU A 573 -5.13 14.17 -1.08
C LEU A 573 -5.57 15.47 -1.77
N ALA A 574 -4.74 16.04 -2.64
CA ALA A 574 -5.09 17.22 -3.40
C ALA A 574 -6.21 16.95 -4.41
N LEU A 575 -6.20 15.77 -5.06
CA LEU A 575 -7.25 15.31 -5.96
C LEU A 575 -8.58 15.03 -5.24
N GLU A 576 -8.54 14.50 -4.01
CA GLU A 576 -9.75 14.31 -3.19
C GLU A 576 -10.44 15.64 -2.84
N ARG A 577 -9.65 16.65 -2.43
CA ARG A 577 -10.13 17.98 -2.07
C ARG A 577 -9.10 19.04 -2.46
N PRO A 578 -9.34 19.87 -3.50
CA PRO A 578 -8.34 20.80 -4.05
C PRO A 578 -8.16 22.09 -3.22
N THR A 579 -7.88 21.97 -1.92
CA THR A 579 -7.63 23.13 -1.04
C THR A 579 -6.25 23.76 -1.30
N LEU A 580 -6.12 25.07 -1.07
CA LEU A 580 -4.84 25.80 -1.18
C LEU A 580 -3.72 25.17 -0.35
N ARG A 581 -4.04 24.74 0.87
CA ARG A 581 -3.08 24.08 1.76
C ARG A 581 -2.54 22.77 1.17
N ARG A 582 -3.42 21.93 0.60
CA ARG A 582 -3.00 20.64 -0.01
C ARG A 582 -2.20 20.86 -1.29
N GLN A 583 -2.59 21.83 -2.12
CA GLN A 583 -1.81 22.22 -3.30
C GLN A 583 -0.42 22.76 -2.91
N GLY A 584 -0.34 23.59 -1.87
CA GLY A 584 0.94 24.10 -1.34
C GLY A 584 1.82 22.99 -0.76
N ILE A 585 1.25 22.05 0.01
CA ILE A 585 1.99 20.89 0.53
C ILE A 585 2.52 20.01 -0.61
N LEU A 586 1.69 19.73 -1.62
CA LEU A 586 2.11 18.96 -2.80
C LEU A 586 3.27 19.63 -3.53
N LEU A 587 3.17 20.94 -3.79
CA LEU A 587 4.24 21.71 -4.43
C LEU A 587 5.52 21.74 -3.59
N GLY A 588 5.40 21.90 -2.27
CA GLY A 588 6.53 21.85 -1.34
C GLY A 588 7.21 20.48 -1.30
N LEU A 589 6.44 19.39 -1.37
CA LEU A 589 6.97 18.03 -1.45
C LEU A 589 7.60 17.74 -2.81
N CYS A 590 7.06 18.26 -3.93
CA CYS A 590 7.72 18.17 -5.23
C CYS A 590 9.07 18.93 -5.24
N LEU A 591 9.14 20.10 -4.60
CA LEU A 591 10.40 20.81 -4.42
C LEU A 591 11.39 20.01 -3.57
N LEU A 592 10.93 19.44 -2.44
CA LEU A 592 11.77 18.58 -1.60
C LEU A 592 12.27 17.36 -2.37
N ALA A 593 11.41 16.74 -3.18
CA ALA A 593 11.76 15.63 -4.05
C ALA A 593 12.86 16.04 -5.04
N PHE A 594 12.72 17.21 -5.68
CA PHE A 594 13.72 17.76 -6.60
C PHE A 594 15.07 18.06 -5.93
N LEU A 595 15.04 18.63 -4.71
CA LEU A 595 16.24 18.88 -3.90
C LEU A 595 16.90 17.58 -3.38
N THR A 596 16.14 16.47 -3.34
CA THR A 596 16.64 15.13 -3.00
C THR A 596 17.19 14.41 -4.23
N ARG A 597 16.58 14.61 -5.40
CA ARG A 597 17.01 14.01 -6.67
C ARG A 597 16.53 14.84 -7.86
N PRO A 598 17.40 15.26 -8.80
CA PRO A 598 16.99 16.17 -9.88
C PRO A 598 16.01 15.52 -10.86
N GLN A 599 16.04 14.18 -10.97
CA GLN A 599 15.06 13.36 -11.68
C GLN A 599 13.61 13.67 -11.26
N ALA A 600 13.38 14.15 -10.03
CA ALA A 600 12.03 14.51 -9.59
C ALA A 600 11.38 15.65 -10.39
N ILE A 601 12.12 16.31 -11.30
CA ILE A 601 11.55 17.30 -12.22
C ILE A 601 10.36 16.72 -13.02
N VAL A 602 10.37 15.42 -13.28
CA VAL A 602 9.29 14.69 -13.97
C VAL A 602 7.97 14.69 -13.21
N LEU A 603 8.00 14.94 -11.89
CA LEU A 603 6.80 15.06 -11.08
C LEU A 603 5.96 16.28 -11.49
N ILE A 604 6.56 17.30 -12.10
CA ILE A 604 5.86 18.50 -12.58
C ILE A 604 4.80 18.13 -13.63
N PRO A 605 5.16 17.53 -14.79
CA PRO A 605 4.17 17.12 -15.77
C PRO A 605 3.23 16.02 -15.22
N ALA A 606 3.71 15.12 -14.36
CA ALA A 606 2.85 14.11 -13.72
C ALA A 606 1.73 14.72 -12.87
N VAL A 607 2.08 15.65 -11.98
CA VAL A 607 1.14 16.36 -11.11
C VAL A 607 0.22 17.27 -11.94
N ALA A 608 0.71 17.88 -13.02
CA ALA A 608 -0.10 18.70 -13.92
C ALA A 608 -1.15 17.89 -14.70
N CYS A 609 -0.82 16.65 -15.10
CA CYS A 609 -1.73 15.75 -15.82
C CYS A 609 -2.77 15.07 -14.91
N ALA A 610 -2.48 14.90 -13.62
CA ALA A 610 -3.35 14.15 -12.72
C ALA A 610 -4.77 14.73 -12.54
N PRO A 611 -4.96 16.05 -12.35
CA PRO A 611 -6.31 16.65 -12.35
C PRO A 611 -7.06 16.44 -13.68
N LEU A 612 -6.33 16.46 -14.81
CA LEU A 612 -6.92 16.24 -16.13
C LEU A 612 -7.37 14.79 -16.32
N ALA A 613 -6.55 13.83 -15.84
CA ALA A 613 -6.90 12.42 -15.81
C ALA A 613 -8.14 12.17 -14.95
N LEU A 614 -8.25 12.83 -13.79
CA LEU A 614 -9.43 12.76 -12.95
C LEU A 614 -10.67 13.34 -13.66
N ALA A 615 -10.55 14.50 -14.32
CA ALA A 615 -11.64 15.09 -15.08
C ALA A 615 -12.17 14.13 -16.16
N TRP A 616 -11.27 13.41 -16.84
CA TRP A 616 -11.63 12.41 -17.86
C TRP A 616 -12.32 11.17 -17.27
N LEU A 617 -11.87 10.70 -16.09
CA LEU A 617 -12.47 9.57 -15.37
C LEU A 617 -13.85 9.92 -14.78
N ASP A 618 -14.05 11.15 -14.32
CA ASP A 618 -15.29 11.63 -13.70
C ASP A 618 -16.27 12.29 -14.68
N ARG A 619 -15.93 12.36 -15.98
CA ARG A 619 -16.71 13.06 -17.04
C ARG A 619 -16.98 14.54 -16.72
N GLN A 620 -16.06 15.19 -16.03
CA GLN A 620 -16.15 16.60 -15.73
C GLN A 620 -15.49 17.44 -16.83
N ARG A 621 -15.92 18.71 -16.96
CA ARG A 621 -15.28 19.64 -17.90
C ARG A 621 -13.87 19.97 -17.40
N VAL A 622 -12.87 19.75 -18.27
CA VAL A 622 -11.44 20.01 -18.00
C VAL A 622 -11.20 21.41 -17.44
N LEU A 623 -11.85 22.43 -18.01
CA LEU A 623 -11.71 23.82 -17.56
C LEU A 623 -12.20 24.05 -16.12
N ARG A 624 -13.23 23.32 -15.67
CA ARG A 624 -13.76 23.42 -14.31
C ARG A 624 -12.76 22.86 -13.30
N VAL A 625 -12.22 21.67 -13.58
CA VAL A 625 -11.20 21.05 -12.72
C VAL A 625 -9.92 21.88 -12.73
N ALA A 626 -9.49 22.40 -13.89
CA ALA A 626 -8.32 23.26 -13.96
C ALA A 626 -8.45 24.54 -13.11
N ALA A 627 -9.66 25.12 -13.02
CA ALA A 627 -9.93 26.28 -12.18
C ALA A 627 -9.80 25.98 -10.68
N GLU A 628 -10.19 24.78 -10.23
CA GLU A 628 -10.03 24.34 -8.84
C GLU A 628 -8.54 24.17 -8.47
N PHE A 629 -7.69 23.82 -9.45
CA PHE A 629 -6.24 23.69 -9.32
C PHE A 629 -5.47 24.93 -9.81
N ARG A 630 -6.10 26.12 -9.79
CA ARG A 630 -5.48 27.37 -10.29
C ARG A 630 -4.15 27.71 -9.63
N VAL A 631 -3.93 27.34 -8.36
CA VAL A 631 -2.67 27.62 -7.67
C VAL A 631 -1.57 26.67 -8.12
N LEU A 632 -1.88 25.38 -8.28
CA LEU A 632 -0.96 24.44 -8.90
C LEU A 632 -0.54 24.93 -10.30
N TYR A 633 -1.50 25.19 -11.20
CA TYR A 633 -1.17 25.64 -12.55
C TYR A 633 -0.52 27.03 -12.58
N GLY A 634 -0.93 27.94 -11.70
CA GLY A 634 -0.34 29.28 -11.58
C GLY A 634 1.11 29.25 -11.11
N VAL A 635 1.45 28.43 -10.11
CA VAL A 635 2.83 28.25 -9.63
C VAL A 635 3.68 27.56 -10.70
N LEU A 636 3.16 26.52 -11.37
CA LEU A 636 3.88 25.86 -12.45
C LEU A 636 4.16 26.82 -13.62
N ALA A 637 3.16 27.60 -14.05
CA ALA A 637 3.33 28.62 -15.08
C ALA A 637 4.31 29.71 -14.63
N GLY A 638 4.21 30.18 -13.39
CA GLY A 638 5.13 31.15 -12.80
C GLY A 638 6.57 30.63 -12.73
N ALA A 639 6.78 29.36 -12.40
CA ALA A 639 8.10 28.73 -12.38
C ALA A 639 8.71 28.66 -13.79
N VAL A 640 7.93 28.27 -14.80
CA VAL A 640 8.37 28.23 -16.21
C VAL A 640 8.73 29.64 -16.69
N VAL A 641 7.87 30.64 -16.46
CA VAL A 641 8.14 32.03 -16.83
C VAL A 641 9.35 32.58 -16.09
N GLY A 642 9.48 32.32 -14.78
CA GLY A 642 10.61 32.74 -13.97
C GLY A 642 11.93 32.17 -14.48
N VAL A 643 11.96 30.88 -14.82
CA VAL A 643 13.12 30.23 -15.45
C VAL A 643 13.47 30.91 -16.77
N LEU A 644 12.49 31.14 -17.65
CA LEU A 644 12.72 31.78 -18.93
C LEU A 644 13.26 33.21 -18.77
N VAL A 645 12.68 34.01 -17.87
CA VAL A 645 13.11 35.40 -17.60
C VAL A 645 14.53 35.43 -17.02
N VAL A 646 14.84 34.58 -16.04
CA VAL A 646 16.17 34.50 -15.43
C VAL A 646 17.22 34.07 -16.45
N GLN A 647 16.91 33.11 -17.31
CA GLN A 647 17.86 32.65 -18.33
C GLN A 647 18.03 33.66 -19.46
N LEU A 648 16.95 34.30 -19.90
CA LEU A 648 17.02 35.41 -20.86
C LEU A 648 17.87 36.57 -20.32
N ALA A 649 17.70 36.93 -19.04
CA ALA A 649 18.48 37.96 -18.37
C ALA A 649 19.97 37.58 -18.20
N ARG A 650 20.28 36.29 -18.13
CA ARG A 650 21.66 35.76 -18.04
C ARG A 650 22.30 35.52 -19.42
N GLY A 651 21.58 35.76 -20.52
CA GLY A 651 22.04 35.47 -21.88
C GLY A 651 22.30 33.98 -22.12
N ARG A 652 21.63 33.11 -21.36
CA ARG A 652 21.82 31.65 -21.34
C ARG A 652 20.61 30.93 -21.89
N SER A 653 20.80 29.69 -22.31
CA SER A 653 19.72 28.85 -22.81
C SER A 653 18.76 28.48 -21.67
N PRO A 654 17.44 28.37 -21.90
CA PRO A 654 16.50 27.83 -20.93
C PRO A 654 16.93 26.46 -20.37
N TYR A 655 17.61 25.65 -21.19
CA TYR A 655 18.12 24.32 -20.85
C TYR A 655 19.30 24.35 -19.86
N ASP A 656 19.96 25.49 -19.68
CA ASP A 656 21.08 25.64 -18.73
C ASP A 656 20.61 25.62 -17.26
N VAL A 657 19.30 25.69 -16.98
CA VAL A 657 18.75 25.54 -15.61
C VAL A 657 18.97 24.13 -15.08
N LEU A 658 19.07 23.13 -15.95
CA LEU A 658 19.23 21.73 -15.57
C LEU A 658 20.65 21.39 -15.07
N GLY A 659 21.56 22.37 -15.01
CA GLY A 659 22.92 22.17 -14.51
C GLY A 659 23.69 21.15 -15.35
N ASN A 660 24.27 20.13 -14.72
CA ASN A 660 24.96 19.03 -15.41
C ASN A 660 24.00 18.15 -16.25
N TYR A 661 22.68 18.25 -16.04
CA TYR A 661 21.68 17.62 -16.93
C TYR A 661 21.35 18.47 -18.16
N SER A 662 21.95 19.65 -18.34
CA SER A 662 21.82 20.43 -19.59
C SER A 662 22.30 19.65 -20.83
N VAL A 663 23.11 18.60 -20.63
CA VAL A 663 23.51 17.64 -21.66
C VAL A 663 22.30 16.95 -22.28
N THR A 664 21.19 16.71 -21.54
CA THR A 664 19.96 16.14 -22.14
C THR A 664 19.34 17.08 -23.16
N GLY A 665 19.34 18.40 -22.91
CA GLY A 665 18.71 19.39 -23.80
C GLY A 665 19.37 19.55 -25.17
N HIS A 666 20.64 19.13 -25.31
CA HIS A 666 21.43 19.30 -26.52
C HIS A 666 21.57 18.00 -27.35
N GLN A 667 21.01 16.89 -26.89
CA GLN A 667 21.08 15.59 -27.58
C GLN A 667 19.86 15.34 -28.46
N HIS A 668 20.06 14.69 -29.60
CA HIS A 668 18.98 14.34 -30.51
C HIS A 668 18.32 13.02 -30.07
N TYR A 669 17.12 13.10 -29.48
CA TYR A 669 16.33 11.92 -29.13
C TYR A 669 15.53 11.42 -30.33
N SER A 670 15.77 10.17 -30.73
CA SER A 670 14.91 9.53 -31.72
C SER A 670 13.70 8.89 -31.05
N VAL A 671 12.50 9.22 -31.51
CA VAL A 671 11.23 8.72 -30.95
C VAL A 671 11.22 7.18 -30.92
N GLY A 672 11.73 6.54 -31.98
CA GLY A 672 11.82 5.07 -32.05
C GLY A 672 12.70 4.46 -30.96
N GLN A 673 13.86 5.07 -30.63
CA GLN A 673 14.71 4.57 -29.55
C GLN A 673 14.08 4.80 -28.19
N VAL A 674 13.49 5.97 -27.96
CA VAL A 674 12.79 6.23 -26.68
C VAL A 674 11.66 5.22 -26.47
N LEU A 675 10.83 4.96 -27.49
CA LEU A 675 9.75 3.97 -27.39
C LEU A 675 10.26 2.54 -27.14
N LYS A 676 11.38 2.15 -27.78
CA LYS A 676 12.05 0.87 -27.51
C LYS A 676 12.46 0.77 -26.04
N TRP A 677 13.07 1.83 -25.49
CA TRP A 677 13.47 1.85 -24.08
C TRP A 677 12.28 1.94 -23.13
N VAL A 678 11.17 2.61 -23.51
CA VAL A 678 9.91 2.55 -22.74
C VAL A 678 9.41 1.11 -22.65
N LEU A 679 9.42 0.37 -23.76
CA LEU A 679 9.02 -1.04 -23.76
C LEU A 679 9.90 -1.87 -22.81
N TYR A 680 11.22 -1.68 -22.85
CA TYR A 680 12.15 -2.43 -21.97
C TYR A 680 11.95 -2.09 -20.50
N HIS A 681 11.76 -0.82 -20.14
CA HIS A 681 11.51 -0.43 -18.75
C HIS A 681 10.13 -0.87 -18.26
N VAL A 682 9.10 -0.89 -19.12
CA VAL A 682 7.78 -1.43 -18.75
C VAL A 682 7.85 -2.95 -18.55
N ALA A 683 8.55 -3.66 -19.44
CA ALA A 683 8.74 -5.11 -19.33
C ALA A 683 9.57 -5.51 -18.11
N GLU A 684 10.60 -4.74 -17.79
CA GLU A 684 11.38 -4.95 -16.59
C GLU A 684 10.59 -4.61 -15.32
N LEU A 685 9.83 -3.50 -15.29
CA LEU A 685 8.97 -3.16 -14.16
C LEU A 685 7.92 -4.24 -13.87
N ASP A 686 7.34 -4.84 -14.91
CA ASP A 686 6.42 -5.97 -14.80
C ASP A 686 7.09 -7.19 -14.17
N LEU A 687 8.29 -7.55 -14.65
CA LEU A 687 9.12 -8.61 -14.08
C LEU A 687 9.52 -8.32 -12.62
N TYR A 688 9.95 -7.09 -12.33
CA TYR A 688 10.31 -6.64 -10.99
C TYR A 688 9.15 -6.87 -10.01
N LEU A 689 7.93 -6.51 -10.40
CA LEU A 689 6.71 -6.66 -9.60
C LEU A 689 6.23 -8.11 -9.44
N GLY A 690 6.81 -9.07 -10.17
CA GLY A 690 6.36 -10.46 -10.18
C GLY A 690 5.05 -10.67 -10.94
N ILE A 691 4.81 -9.88 -12.00
CA ILE A 691 3.71 -9.99 -12.99
C ILE A 691 2.32 -9.61 -12.47
N VAL A 692 1.91 -10.16 -11.32
CA VAL A 692 0.53 -10.01 -10.80
C VAL A 692 0.17 -8.55 -10.47
N PRO A 693 1.01 -7.76 -9.77
CA PRO A 693 0.65 -6.37 -9.48
C PRO A 693 0.49 -5.51 -10.72
N PHE A 694 1.30 -5.75 -11.75
CA PHE A 694 1.19 -5.07 -13.04
C PHE A 694 -0.10 -5.43 -13.76
N ALA A 695 -0.43 -6.73 -13.87
CA ALA A 695 -1.69 -7.20 -14.44
C ALA A 695 -2.92 -6.59 -13.72
N ALA A 696 -2.91 -6.56 -12.38
CA ALA A 696 -3.98 -5.95 -11.59
C ALA A 696 -4.10 -4.44 -11.87
N PHE A 697 -2.98 -3.71 -11.96
CA PHE A 697 -2.98 -2.29 -12.27
C PHE A 697 -3.54 -2.01 -13.68
N VAL A 698 -3.08 -2.75 -14.70
CA VAL A 698 -3.59 -2.64 -16.08
C VAL A 698 -5.09 -2.94 -16.14
N LEU A 699 -5.56 -3.94 -15.40
CA LEU A 699 -6.98 -4.27 -15.31
C LEU A 699 -7.79 -3.12 -14.68
N LEU A 700 -7.31 -2.53 -13.58
CA LEU A 700 -7.99 -1.39 -12.95
C LEU A 700 -8.01 -0.17 -13.88
N VAL A 701 -6.92 0.11 -14.61
CA VAL A 701 -6.90 1.17 -15.62
C VAL A 701 -7.92 0.90 -16.75
N ALA A 702 -8.04 -0.35 -17.20
CA ALA A 702 -9.00 -0.75 -18.22
C ALA A 702 -10.46 -0.64 -17.76
N LEU A 703 -10.73 -0.94 -16.49
CA LEU A 703 -12.04 -0.71 -15.86
C LEU A 703 -12.36 0.79 -15.77
N GLY A 704 -11.35 1.57 -15.39
CA GLY A 704 -11.35 3.04 -15.42
C GLY A 704 -12.58 3.65 -14.77
N ARG A 705 -13.55 4.02 -15.60
CA ARG A 705 -14.77 4.74 -15.19
C ARG A 705 -15.79 3.91 -14.41
N SER A 706 -15.73 2.58 -14.48
CA SER A 706 -16.63 1.70 -13.73
C SER A 706 -16.25 1.55 -12.25
N LEU A 707 -15.11 2.10 -11.86
CA LEU A 707 -14.56 1.99 -10.52
C LEU A 707 -15.16 3.02 -9.55
N ASP A 708 -15.13 2.70 -8.25
CA ASP A 708 -15.50 3.61 -7.18
C ASP A 708 -14.63 4.88 -7.19
N ARG A 709 -15.20 6.00 -6.73
CA ARG A 709 -14.51 7.31 -6.76
C ARG A 709 -13.12 7.30 -6.09
N PRO A 710 -12.91 6.68 -4.91
CA PRO A 710 -11.57 6.62 -4.31
C PRO A 710 -10.54 5.96 -5.22
N LEU A 711 -10.91 4.87 -5.90
CA LEU A 711 -10.01 4.17 -6.81
C LEU A 711 -9.76 4.95 -8.10
N ARG A 712 -10.76 5.68 -8.61
CA ARG A 712 -10.58 6.63 -9.74
C ARG A 712 -9.60 7.75 -9.39
N ILE A 713 -9.69 8.32 -8.19
CA ILE A 713 -8.74 9.35 -7.71
C ILE A 713 -7.33 8.76 -7.60
N PHE A 714 -7.20 7.56 -7.02
CA PHE A 714 -5.92 6.87 -6.94
C PHE A 714 -5.30 6.62 -8.33
N LEU A 715 -6.08 6.11 -9.30
CA LEU A 715 -5.59 5.91 -10.67
C LEU A 715 -5.25 7.21 -11.39
N ALA A 716 -6.01 8.28 -11.15
CA ALA A 716 -5.73 9.60 -11.70
C ALA A 716 -4.39 10.18 -11.22
N ALA A 717 -3.92 9.80 -10.03
CA ALA A 717 -2.57 10.10 -9.54
C ALA A 717 -1.53 9.10 -10.05
N ALA A 718 -1.81 7.80 -9.93
CA ALA A 718 -0.83 6.75 -10.18
C ALA A 718 -0.44 6.64 -11.66
N VAL A 719 -1.40 6.74 -12.58
CA VAL A 719 -1.13 6.60 -14.03
C VAL A 719 -0.17 7.69 -14.54
N PRO A 720 -0.40 8.99 -14.29
CA PRO A 720 0.56 10.03 -14.70
C PRO A 720 1.93 9.89 -14.03
N LEU A 721 1.99 9.56 -12.73
CA LEU A 721 3.27 9.35 -12.03
C LEU A 721 4.09 8.24 -12.68
N VAL A 722 3.46 7.10 -12.97
CA VAL A 722 4.09 5.96 -13.65
C VAL A 722 4.51 6.32 -15.07
N ALA A 723 3.60 6.88 -15.87
CA ALA A 723 3.83 7.16 -17.28
C ALA A 723 4.96 8.17 -17.52
N TRP A 724 4.98 9.26 -16.75
CA TRP A 724 5.98 10.31 -16.91
C TRP A 724 7.36 9.87 -16.40
N LEU A 725 7.43 9.16 -15.27
CA LEU A 725 8.70 8.62 -14.77
C LEU A 725 9.28 7.58 -15.74
N LEU A 726 8.45 6.69 -16.29
CA LEU A 726 8.87 5.74 -17.34
C LEU A 726 9.40 6.46 -18.57
N LEU A 727 8.75 7.53 -19.02
CA LEU A 727 9.17 8.28 -20.20
C LEU A 727 10.52 8.97 -19.97
N GLU A 728 10.71 9.62 -18.83
CA GLU A 728 11.99 10.27 -18.48
C GLU A 728 13.13 9.24 -18.40
N VAL A 729 12.92 8.14 -17.68
CA VAL A 729 13.95 7.11 -17.52
C VAL A 729 14.29 6.46 -18.85
N ALA A 730 13.29 6.17 -19.69
CA ALA A 730 13.53 5.64 -21.04
C ALA A 730 14.26 6.64 -21.95
N ALA A 731 13.92 7.93 -21.88
CA ALA A 731 14.62 8.98 -22.62
C ALA A 731 16.08 9.08 -22.19
N PHE A 732 16.34 9.08 -20.88
CA PHE A 732 17.70 9.05 -20.32
C PHE A 732 18.46 7.81 -20.82
N ALA A 733 17.86 6.62 -20.72
CA ALA A 733 18.49 5.38 -21.14
C ALA A 733 18.81 5.34 -22.64
N SER A 734 17.94 5.94 -23.48
CA SER A 734 18.09 5.93 -24.93
C SER A 734 19.37 6.58 -25.49
N VAL A 735 19.98 7.49 -24.73
CA VAL A 735 21.12 8.29 -25.20
C VAL A 735 22.26 8.30 -24.20
N LEU A 736 21.95 8.49 -22.90
CA LEU A 736 22.97 8.76 -21.89
C LEU A 736 23.41 7.50 -21.15
N SER A 737 22.55 6.47 -21.08
CA SER A 737 22.83 5.24 -20.34
C SER A 737 22.11 4.05 -20.97
N PRO A 738 22.63 3.42 -22.04
CA PRO A 738 21.93 2.40 -22.82
C PRO A 738 21.79 1.05 -22.08
N ARG A 739 21.10 1.08 -20.94
CA ARG A 739 20.76 -0.03 -20.04
C ARG A 739 19.41 0.22 -19.37
N VAL A 740 18.89 -0.80 -18.69
CA VAL A 740 17.65 -0.65 -17.91
C VAL A 740 17.97 -0.06 -16.54
N GLU A 741 17.23 0.96 -16.15
CA GLU A 741 17.47 1.78 -14.96
C GLU A 741 16.35 1.55 -13.92
N GLU A 742 16.22 0.32 -13.41
CA GLU A 742 15.24 -0.05 -12.36
C GLU A 742 15.41 0.83 -11.12
N ARG A 743 16.66 1.13 -10.76
CA ARG A 743 17.06 2.07 -9.69
C ARG A 743 16.30 3.41 -9.74
N ASN A 744 15.88 3.82 -10.94
CA ASN A 744 15.18 5.09 -11.18
C ASN A 744 13.65 4.95 -11.24
N LEU A 745 13.12 3.72 -11.22
CA LEU A 745 11.69 3.43 -11.39
C LEU A 745 11.04 2.74 -10.20
N PHE A 746 11.77 1.97 -9.39
CA PHE A 746 11.17 1.13 -8.32
C PHE A 746 10.27 1.91 -7.34
N TYR A 747 10.44 3.23 -7.24
CA TYR A 747 9.60 4.14 -6.45
C TYR A 747 8.10 4.01 -6.74
N VAL A 748 7.70 3.62 -7.96
CA VAL A 748 6.28 3.44 -8.33
C VAL A 748 5.72 2.10 -7.88
N ALA A 749 6.55 1.13 -7.48
CA ALA A 749 6.11 -0.21 -7.13
C ALA A 749 5.00 -0.26 -6.06
N PRO A 750 5.01 0.57 -4.99
CA PRO A 750 3.90 0.63 -4.04
C PRO A 750 2.54 0.94 -4.67
N LEU A 751 2.50 1.70 -5.77
CA LEU A 751 1.25 2.01 -6.47
C LEU A 751 0.64 0.74 -7.09
N PHE A 752 1.48 -0.11 -7.68
CA PHE A 752 1.07 -1.41 -8.22
C PHE A 752 0.66 -2.39 -7.12
N LEU A 753 1.38 -2.41 -6.00
CA LEU A 753 1.03 -3.25 -4.84
C LEU A 753 -0.30 -2.82 -4.22
N ILE A 754 -0.55 -1.51 -4.07
CA ILE A 754 -1.84 -0.99 -3.61
C ILE A 754 -2.96 -1.35 -4.60
N ALA A 755 -2.71 -1.25 -5.91
CA ALA A 755 -3.66 -1.65 -6.94
C ALA A 755 -4.03 -3.14 -6.86
N LEU A 756 -3.04 -4.03 -6.67
CA LEU A 756 -3.27 -5.46 -6.45
C LEU A 756 -4.17 -5.72 -5.25
N LEU A 757 -3.84 -5.12 -4.10
CA LEU A 757 -4.62 -5.32 -2.88
C LEU A 757 -6.02 -4.70 -2.99
N ALA A 758 -6.16 -3.57 -3.70
CA ALA A 758 -7.45 -2.93 -3.91
C ALA A 758 -8.36 -3.78 -4.79
N TRP A 759 -7.80 -4.41 -5.83
CA TRP A 759 -8.49 -5.36 -6.68
C TRP A 759 -8.92 -6.62 -5.92
N ILE A 760 -8.05 -7.17 -5.06
CA ILE A 760 -8.36 -8.30 -4.18
C ILE A 760 -9.51 -7.96 -3.23
N GLU A 761 -9.43 -6.82 -2.53
CA GLU A 761 -10.42 -6.41 -1.53
C GLU A 761 -11.81 -6.15 -2.15
N ARG A 762 -11.85 -5.78 -3.43
CA ARG A 762 -13.09 -5.57 -4.20
C ARG A 762 -13.65 -6.86 -4.81
N GLY A 763 -13.14 -8.02 -4.40
CA GLY A 763 -13.67 -9.34 -4.79
C GLY A 763 -13.12 -9.86 -6.12
N LEU A 764 -11.97 -9.38 -6.58
CA LEU A 764 -11.31 -9.79 -7.83
C LEU A 764 -12.19 -9.58 -9.09
N PRO A 765 -12.76 -8.38 -9.32
CA PRO A 765 -13.60 -8.14 -10.50
C PRO A 765 -12.78 -8.40 -11.76
N ARG A 766 -13.24 -9.35 -12.60
CA ARG A 766 -12.50 -9.84 -13.78
C ARG A 766 -13.38 -9.97 -15.02
N PRO A 767 -13.79 -8.86 -15.66
CA PRO A 767 -14.51 -8.95 -16.93
C PRO A 767 -13.63 -9.68 -17.95
N ALA A 768 -14.15 -10.73 -18.58
CA ALA A 768 -13.36 -11.70 -19.33
C ALA A 768 -12.39 -11.05 -20.34
N ARG A 769 -12.86 -10.06 -21.12
CA ARG A 769 -12.03 -9.38 -22.14
C ARG A 769 -10.94 -8.49 -21.55
N ALA A 770 -11.27 -7.71 -20.52
CA ALA A 770 -10.32 -6.78 -19.89
C ALA A 770 -9.25 -7.55 -19.10
N ALA A 771 -9.67 -8.58 -18.37
CA ALA A 771 -8.75 -9.46 -17.66
C ALA A 771 -7.86 -10.23 -18.66
N ALA A 772 -8.43 -10.83 -19.72
CA ALA A 772 -7.70 -11.46 -20.84
C ALA A 772 -6.59 -10.56 -21.38
N GLY A 773 -6.95 -9.33 -21.75
CA GLY A 773 -5.99 -8.34 -22.24
C GLY A 773 -4.89 -8.03 -21.23
N ALA A 774 -5.24 -7.73 -19.98
CA ALA A 774 -4.26 -7.37 -18.95
C ALA A 774 -3.25 -8.50 -18.69
N ALA A 775 -3.71 -9.74 -18.61
CA ALA A 775 -2.86 -10.88 -18.34
C ALA A 775 -1.99 -11.30 -19.55
N VAL A 776 -2.52 -11.21 -20.78
CA VAL A 776 -1.71 -11.45 -21.98
C VAL A 776 -0.60 -10.41 -22.10
N VAL A 777 -0.91 -9.14 -21.85
CA VAL A 777 0.08 -8.07 -21.84
C VAL A 777 1.15 -8.34 -20.78
N ALA A 778 0.76 -8.63 -19.54
CA ALA A 778 1.70 -8.91 -18.45
C ALA A 778 2.53 -10.21 -18.67
N ALA A 779 1.97 -11.22 -19.34
CA ALA A 779 2.72 -12.44 -19.65
C ALA A 779 3.72 -12.26 -20.81
N ALA A 780 3.39 -11.42 -21.80
CA ALA A 780 4.19 -11.24 -23.01
C ALA A 780 5.34 -10.24 -22.82
N LEU A 781 5.14 -9.20 -22.01
CA LEU A 781 6.07 -8.10 -21.83
C LEU A 781 7.49 -8.56 -21.41
N PRO A 782 7.67 -9.39 -20.36
CA PRO A 782 9.00 -9.87 -19.96
C PRO A 782 9.76 -10.61 -21.07
N GLY A 783 9.04 -11.22 -22.04
CA GLY A 783 9.66 -11.88 -23.19
C GLY A 783 10.32 -10.93 -24.18
N ALA A 784 10.00 -9.63 -24.15
CA ALA A 784 10.57 -8.62 -25.03
C ALA A 784 11.97 -8.14 -24.59
N LEU A 785 12.42 -8.52 -23.40
CA LEU A 785 13.70 -8.09 -22.83
C LEU A 785 14.90 -8.80 -23.52
N PRO A 786 15.92 -8.05 -23.96
CA PRO A 786 17.13 -8.64 -24.54
C PRO A 786 18.10 -9.12 -23.45
N TYR A 787 17.76 -10.21 -22.75
CA TYR A 787 18.50 -10.73 -21.59
C TYR A 787 20.01 -10.91 -21.82
N HIS A 788 20.43 -11.34 -23.01
CA HIS A 788 21.85 -11.49 -23.37
C HIS A 788 22.67 -10.18 -23.26
N SER A 789 22.01 -9.04 -23.41
CA SER A 789 22.64 -7.71 -23.32
C SER A 789 22.43 -7.02 -21.98
N LEU A 790 21.41 -7.46 -21.23
CA LEU A 790 21.01 -6.84 -19.95
C LEU A 790 21.58 -7.56 -18.74
N ILE A 791 21.82 -8.88 -18.82
CA ILE A 791 22.48 -9.64 -17.76
C ILE A 791 23.99 -9.38 -17.85
N GLY A 792 24.52 -8.70 -16.83
CA GLY A 792 25.94 -8.39 -16.72
C GLY A 792 26.20 -7.38 -15.60
N ILE A 793 27.45 -6.91 -15.49
CA ILE A 793 27.92 -6.04 -14.40
C ILE A 793 27.00 -4.84 -14.11
N PRO A 794 26.41 -4.12 -15.10
CA PRO A 794 25.49 -3.02 -14.79
C PRO A 794 24.26 -3.43 -13.97
N ALA A 795 23.79 -4.68 -14.11
CA ALA A 795 22.63 -5.18 -13.37
C ALA A 795 22.87 -5.26 -11.87
N GLU A 796 24.14 -5.38 -11.43
CA GLU A 796 24.50 -5.42 -10.00
C GLU A 796 24.02 -4.17 -9.28
N ALA A 797 24.13 -2.99 -9.92
CA ALA A 797 23.80 -1.70 -9.31
C ALA A 797 22.42 -1.18 -9.74
N ASP A 798 21.99 -1.46 -10.97
CA ASP A 798 20.89 -0.72 -11.62
C ASP A 798 19.64 -1.57 -11.95
N THR A 799 19.70 -2.91 -11.87
CA THR A 799 18.56 -3.80 -12.26
C THR A 799 18.49 -5.08 -11.41
N LEU A 800 18.05 -4.94 -10.15
CA LEU A 800 18.03 -6.03 -9.17
C LEU A 800 17.08 -7.19 -9.56
N ALA A 801 16.02 -6.94 -10.33
CA ALA A 801 15.11 -7.96 -10.84
C ALA A 801 15.81 -9.02 -11.72
N LEU A 802 16.95 -8.67 -12.32
CA LEU A 802 17.73 -9.59 -13.16
C LEU A 802 18.68 -10.47 -12.35
N MET A 803 18.94 -10.16 -11.08
CA MET A 803 19.89 -10.91 -10.25
C MET A 803 19.51 -12.40 -10.08
N PRO A 804 18.23 -12.76 -9.87
CA PRO A 804 17.83 -14.17 -9.88
C PRO A 804 18.04 -14.86 -11.23
N LEU A 805 17.84 -14.14 -12.34
CA LEU A 805 18.00 -14.69 -13.69
C LEU A 805 19.46 -14.88 -14.05
N TRP A 806 20.34 -13.96 -13.62
CA TRP A 806 21.78 -14.11 -13.75
C TRP A 806 22.27 -15.32 -12.94
N TRP A 807 21.82 -15.46 -11.69
CA TRP A 807 22.12 -16.66 -10.91
C TRP A 807 21.69 -17.94 -11.62
N LEU A 808 20.48 -17.96 -12.20
CA LEU A 808 19.98 -19.12 -12.95
C LEU A 808 20.82 -19.42 -14.20
N GLN A 809 21.26 -18.37 -14.89
CA GLN A 809 22.11 -18.45 -16.09
C GLN A 809 23.53 -18.96 -15.79
N GLU A 810 24.06 -18.73 -14.59
CA GLU A 810 25.37 -19.27 -14.20
C GLU A 810 25.29 -20.69 -13.62
N THR A 811 24.15 -21.08 -13.04
CA THR A 811 24.05 -22.32 -12.25
C THR A 811 23.24 -23.44 -12.90
N VAL A 812 22.21 -23.13 -13.69
CA VAL A 812 21.23 -24.13 -14.14
C VAL A 812 21.05 -24.16 -15.66
N VAL A 813 20.97 -23.00 -16.32
CA VAL A 813 20.52 -22.91 -17.73
C VAL A 813 21.38 -21.97 -18.57
N SER A 814 21.34 -22.13 -19.89
CA SER A 814 22.00 -21.18 -20.80
C SER A 814 21.23 -19.87 -20.91
N VAL A 815 21.93 -18.78 -21.28
CA VAL A 815 21.33 -17.46 -21.48
C VAL A 815 20.21 -17.47 -22.53
N ASP A 816 20.31 -18.32 -23.55
CA ASP A 816 19.30 -18.47 -24.61
C ASP A 816 17.99 -19.08 -24.11
N THR A 817 18.03 -19.79 -22.98
CA THR A 817 16.85 -20.45 -22.39
C THR A 817 16.09 -19.53 -21.44
N ILE A 818 16.72 -18.46 -20.94
CA ILE A 818 16.12 -17.50 -19.99
C ILE A 818 14.83 -16.87 -20.53
N PRO A 819 14.76 -16.34 -21.76
CA PRO A 819 13.53 -15.72 -22.27
C PRO A 819 12.36 -16.70 -22.27
N VAL A 820 12.59 -17.96 -22.68
CA VAL A 820 11.56 -19.00 -22.72
C VAL A 820 11.05 -19.32 -21.32
N LEU A 821 11.96 -19.50 -20.35
CA LEU A 821 11.58 -19.77 -18.96
C LEU A 821 10.78 -18.63 -18.35
N VAL A 822 11.19 -17.38 -18.59
CA VAL A 822 10.47 -16.21 -18.08
C VAL A 822 9.08 -16.12 -18.68
N VAL A 823 8.92 -16.31 -19.99
CA VAL A 823 7.60 -16.28 -20.64
C VAL A 823 6.70 -17.41 -20.14
N VAL A 824 7.24 -18.62 -19.97
CA VAL A 824 6.48 -19.75 -19.42
C VAL A 824 6.06 -19.48 -17.97
N ALA A 825 6.97 -18.99 -17.12
CA ALA A 825 6.66 -18.63 -15.75
C ALA A 825 5.62 -17.51 -15.67
N ALA A 826 5.76 -16.46 -16.48
CA ALA A 826 4.82 -15.36 -16.57
C ALA A 826 3.43 -15.83 -17.05
N ALA A 827 3.37 -16.75 -18.02
CA ALA A 827 2.12 -17.36 -18.48
C ALA A 827 1.45 -18.23 -17.40
N VAL A 828 2.22 -18.97 -16.60
CA VAL A 828 1.69 -19.73 -15.45
C VAL A 828 1.13 -18.78 -14.38
N ILE A 829 1.86 -17.72 -14.04
CA ILE A 829 1.42 -16.71 -13.06
C ILE A 829 0.18 -15.95 -13.56
N ALA A 830 0.15 -15.59 -14.85
CA ALA A 830 -1.01 -14.99 -15.49
C ALA A 830 -2.22 -15.94 -15.53
N SER A 831 -1.99 -17.25 -15.71
CA SER A 831 -3.05 -18.26 -15.62
C SER A 831 -3.59 -18.38 -14.20
N LEU A 832 -2.73 -18.31 -13.18
CA LEU A 832 -3.15 -18.23 -11.78
C LEU A 832 -3.99 -16.97 -11.55
N PHE A 833 -3.61 -15.81 -12.09
CA PHE A 833 -4.41 -14.58 -12.03
C PHE A 833 -5.86 -14.76 -12.55
N PHE A 834 -6.09 -15.62 -13.55
CA PHE A 834 -7.45 -15.99 -14.00
C PHE A 834 -8.13 -17.06 -13.19
N ALA A 835 -7.40 -18.13 -12.84
CA ALA A 835 -7.98 -19.35 -12.30
C ALA A 835 -8.19 -19.29 -10.78
N LEU A 836 -7.53 -18.36 -10.08
CA LEU A 836 -7.63 -18.27 -8.64
C LEU A 836 -9.05 -17.92 -8.19
N SER A 837 -9.58 -18.71 -7.27
CA SER A 837 -10.83 -18.42 -6.57
C SER A 837 -10.61 -17.36 -5.48
N PRO A 838 -11.58 -16.47 -5.17
CA PRO A 838 -11.45 -15.45 -4.12
C PRO A 838 -11.00 -15.97 -2.74
N ARG A 839 -11.34 -17.23 -2.39
CA ARG A 839 -10.86 -17.90 -1.16
C ARG A 839 -9.34 -17.97 -1.02
N TYR A 840 -8.60 -17.95 -2.14
CA TYR A 840 -7.14 -18.03 -2.17
C TYR A 840 -6.50 -16.71 -2.60
N ALA A 841 -7.25 -15.59 -2.59
CA ALA A 841 -6.74 -14.31 -3.10
C ALA A 841 -5.43 -13.84 -2.41
N LEU A 842 -5.21 -14.24 -1.16
CA LEU A 842 -3.96 -14.00 -0.43
C LEU A 842 -2.73 -14.71 -1.00
N ALA A 843 -2.89 -15.75 -1.81
CA ALA A 843 -1.77 -16.44 -2.46
C ALA A 843 -1.01 -15.50 -3.42
N LEU A 844 -1.71 -14.58 -4.10
CA LEU A 844 -1.08 -13.65 -5.04
C LEU A 844 -0.05 -12.72 -4.37
N PRO A 845 -0.40 -11.93 -3.33
CA PRO A 845 0.58 -11.10 -2.65
C PRO A 845 1.66 -11.92 -1.91
N LEU A 846 1.37 -13.17 -1.50
CA LEU A 846 2.39 -14.06 -0.93
C LEU A 846 3.40 -14.53 -1.98
N VAL A 847 2.97 -14.81 -3.21
CA VAL A 847 3.87 -15.12 -4.34
C VAL A 847 4.75 -13.92 -4.66
N VAL A 848 4.18 -12.70 -4.67
CA VAL A 848 4.95 -11.46 -4.85
C VAL A 848 5.97 -11.27 -3.72
N PHE A 849 5.56 -11.48 -2.48
CA PHE A 849 6.48 -11.43 -1.34
C PHE A 849 7.60 -12.47 -1.43
N ALA A 850 7.29 -13.70 -1.84
CA ALA A 850 8.28 -14.76 -2.04
C ALA A 850 9.27 -14.42 -3.14
N TRP A 851 8.80 -13.82 -4.25
CA TRP A 851 9.64 -13.30 -5.32
C TRP A 851 10.59 -12.21 -4.78
N PHE A 852 10.08 -11.21 -4.06
CA PHE A 852 10.91 -10.16 -3.47
C PHE A 852 11.94 -10.70 -2.47
N ALA A 853 11.54 -11.65 -1.63
CA ALA A 853 12.43 -12.30 -0.68
C ALA A 853 13.53 -13.09 -1.39
N PHE A 854 13.19 -13.82 -2.47
CA PHE A 854 14.15 -14.53 -3.29
C PHE A 854 15.13 -13.59 -3.97
N THR A 855 14.65 -12.51 -4.61
CA THR A 855 15.50 -11.49 -5.23
C THR A 855 16.43 -10.83 -4.21
N THR A 856 15.91 -10.45 -3.03
CA THR A 856 16.73 -9.88 -1.95
C THR A 856 17.80 -10.87 -1.48
N GLU A 857 17.46 -12.14 -1.34
CA GLU A 857 18.42 -13.16 -0.93
C GLU A 857 19.50 -13.41 -1.98
N ARG A 858 19.15 -13.35 -3.28
CA ARG A 858 20.13 -13.40 -4.38
C ARG A 858 21.04 -12.18 -4.36
N VAL A 859 20.51 -10.96 -4.21
CA VAL A 859 21.33 -9.73 -4.09
C VAL A 859 22.29 -9.79 -2.91
N GLU A 860 21.90 -10.45 -1.81
CA GLU A 860 22.70 -10.55 -0.60
C GLU A 860 23.76 -11.66 -0.64
N ARG A 861 23.49 -12.81 -1.26
CA ARG A 861 24.35 -14.00 -1.18
C ARG A 861 25.02 -14.40 -2.49
N PHE A 862 24.54 -13.94 -3.63
CA PHE A 862 25.11 -14.29 -4.93
C PHE A 862 26.52 -13.68 -5.11
N HIS A 863 27.32 -14.26 -6.00
CA HIS A 863 28.70 -13.82 -6.25
C HIS A 863 28.79 -12.40 -6.80
N HIS A 864 27.78 -11.98 -7.57
CA HIS A 864 27.62 -10.63 -8.10
C HIS A 864 26.74 -9.74 -7.20
N GLY A 865 26.49 -10.17 -5.95
CA GLY A 865 25.69 -9.45 -4.98
C GLY A 865 26.42 -8.30 -4.28
N PHE A 866 25.68 -7.45 -3.56
CA PHE A 866 26.20 -6.22 -2.96
C PHE A 866 27.39 -6.44 -2.03
N PRO A 867 27.38 -7.41 -1.09
CA PRO A 867 28.53 -7.61 -0.20
C PRO A 867 29.81 -8.00 -0.95
N LYS A 868 29.68 -8.77 -2.03
CA LYS A 868 30.83 -9.22 -2.83
C LYS A 868 31.36 -8.11 -3.72
N ALA A 869 30.50 -7.34 -4.38
CA ALA A 869 30.87 -6.15 -5.12
C ALA A 869 31.61 -5.15 -4.23
N SER A 870 31.11 -4.93 -3.00
CA SER A 870 31.72 -4.08 -1.99
C SER A 870 33.10 -4.55 -1.52
N ILE A 871 33.26 -5.84 -1.23
CA ILE A 871 34.57 -6.42 -0.90
C ILE A 871 35.54 -6.34 -2.09
N GLY A 872 35.03 -6.56 -3.30
CA GLY A 872 35.78 -6.47 -4.55
C GLY A 872 36.31 -5.05 -4.79
N ALA A 873 35.46 -4.03 -4.65
CA ALA A 873 35.83 -2.63 -4.75
C ALA A 873 36.90 -2.25 -3.73
N LEU A 874 36.69 -2.61 -2.45
CA LEU A 874 37.67 -2.40 -1.40
C LEU A 874 39.00 -3.05 -1.77
N PHE A 875 38.98 -4.34 -2.12
CA PHE A 875 40.20 -5.07 -2.45
C PHE A 875 40.91 -4.47 -3.67
N GLN A 876 40.19 -3.91 -4.64
CA GLN A 876 40.75 -3.24 -5.81
C GLN A 876 41.31 -1.84 -5.51
N GLY A 877 40.87 -1.17 -4.44
CA GLY A 877 41.37 0.14 -4.05
C GLY A 877 42.39 0.14 -2.92
N ILE A 878 42.17 -0.68 -1.87
CA ILE A 878 42.96 -0.76 -0.65
C ILE A 878 43.14 -2.23 -0.20
N THR A 879 44.38 -2.64 -0.02
CA THR A 879 44.79 -3.93 0.54
C THR A 879 45.62 -3.81 1.81
N ALA A 880 45.88 -2.58 2.28
CA ALA A 880 46.49 -2.33 3.58
C ALA A 880 45.61 -2.87 4.74
N ASP A 881 46.25 -3.26 5.86
CA ASP A 881 45.58 -3.85 7.03
C ASP A 881 44.46 -2.97 7.60
N LYS A 882 44.62 -1.64 7.49
CA LYS A 882 43.63 -0.64 7.88
C LYS A 882 43.15 0.12 6.65
N ARG A 883 41.85 0.41 6.59
CA ARG A 883 41.24 1.17 5.48
C ARG A 883 41.66 2.63 5.49
N ASP A 884 41.87 3.18 6.68
CA ASP A 884 42.33 4.54 6.95
C ASP A 884 43.87 4.60 7.11
N TRP A 885 44.63 3.76 6.40
CA TRP A 885 46.08 3.64 6.60
C TRP A 885 46.86 4.95 6.34
N VAL A 886 46.32 5.85 5.50
CA VAL A 886 46.94 7.17 5.24
C VAL A 886 46.73 8.06 6.48
N ASP A 887 45.49 8.19 6.95
CA ASP A 887 45.17 8.95 8.16
C ASP A 887 45.89 8.38 9.40
N ALA A 888 46.03 7.05 9.49
CA ALA A 888 46.78 6.40 10.56
C ALA A 888 48.28 6.75 10.52
N ALA A 889 48.85 7.05 9.35
CA ALA A 889 50.25 7.38 9.18
C ALA A 889 50.56 8.88 9.39
N VAL A 890 49.65 9.79 9.00
CA VAL A 890 49.90 11.25 9.02
C VAL A 890 48.98 12.05 9.94
N GLY A 891 47.93 11.43 10.47
CA GLY A 891 46.85 12.07 11.23
C GLY A 891 45.70 12.54 10.33
N PRO A 892 44.44 12.53 10.80
CA PRO A 892 43.25 12.79 9.99
C PRO A 892 43.08 14.26 9.56
N ASN A 893 43.82 15.20 10.18
CA ASN A 893 43.81 16.62 9.83
C ASN A 893 45.02 17.04 8.97
N ALA A 894 45.83 16.06 8.52
CA ALA A 894 46.92 16.35 7.60
C ALA A 894 46.39 16.73 6.22
N ASP A 895 47.16 17.51 5.47
CA ASP A 895 46.88 17.82 4.07
C ASP A 895 47.76 16.90 3.19
N VAL A 896 47.13 15.93 2.55
CA VAL A 896 47.75 14.96 1.64
C VAL A 896 47.26 15.22 0.23
N ALA A 897 48.16 15.64 -0.66
CA ALA A 897 47.85 15.75 -2.08
C ALA A 897 47.84 14.36 -2.73
N PHE A 898 46.87 14.10 -3.61
CA PHE A 898 46.88 12.90 -4.45
C PHE A 898 47.43 13.24 -5.84
N VAL A 899 48.41 12.48 -6.33
CA VAL A 899 48.93 12.63 -7.70
C VAL A 899 48.56 11.39 -8.52
N PHE A 900 47.61 11.59 -9.43
CA PHE A 900 47.13 10.58 -10.35
C PHE A 900 48.02 10.50 -11.60
N SER A 901 48.57 9.31 -11.89
CA SER A 901 49.44 9.10 -13.06
C SER A 901 48.75 9.31 -14.41
N GLY A 902 47.45 9.02 -14.49
CA GLY A 902 46.72 8.98 -15.75
C GLY A 902 47.24 7.92 -16.74
N ALA A 903 47.95 6.89 -16.24
CA ALA A 903 48.52 5.83 -17.09
C ALA A 903 47.45 4.91 -17.69
N HIS A 904 46.35 4.67 -16.96
CA HIS A 904 45.24 3.81 -17.34
C HIS A 904 43.91 4.58 -17.29
N PRO A 905 43.66 5.50 -18.24
CA PRO A 905 42.50 6.41 -18.17
C PRO A 905 41.15 5.73 -18.37
N THR A 906 41.13 4.57 -19.03
CA THR A 906 39.91 3.82 -19.34
C THR A 906 39.50 2.88 -18.21
N GLU A 907 40.33 2.75 -17.17
CA GLU A 907 40.06 1.92 -16.00
C GLU A 907 39.48 2.78 -14.88
N GLN A 908 38.59 2.19 -14.07
CA GLN A 908 38.04 2.88 -12.91
C GLN A 908 39.16 3.12 -11.88
N PRO A 909 39.39 4.37 -11.44
CA PRO A 909 40.46 4.70 -10.50
C PRO A 909 40.08 4.36 -9.06
N LEU A 910 39.67 3.10 -8.79
CA LEU A 910 39.29 2.63 -7.46
C LEU A 910 40.38 2.89 -6.38
N PRO A 911 41.69 2.75 -6.65
CA PRO A 911 42.72 3.15 -5.69
C PRO A 911 42.68 4.64 -5.31
N LEU A 912 42.25 5.53 -6.20
CA LEU A 912 42.02 6.93 -5.85
C LEU A 912 40.75 7.05 -4.98
N TRP A 913 39.63 6.57 -5.49
CA TRP A 913 38.32 6.78 -4.85
C TRP A 913 38.19 6.13 -3.47
N GLU A 914 38.69 4.91 -3.30
CA GLU A 914 38.63 4.21 -2.00
C GLU A 914 39.53 4.88 -0.96
N ASN A 915 40.75 5.29 -1.36
CA ASN A 915 41.63 5.99 -0.44
C ASN A 915 41.05 7.36 -0.07
N GLU A 916 40.54 8.14 -1.05
CA GLU A 916 39.85 9.42 -0.83
C GLU A 916 38.63 9.24 0.08
N PHE A 917 37.85 8.18 -0.13
CA PHE A 917 36.69 7.89 0.70
C PHE A 917 37.07 7.62 2.16
N PHE A 918 38.03 6.71 2.40
CA PHE A 918 38.38 6.23 3.73
C PHE A 918 39.32 7.13 4.54
N ASN A 919 39.96 8.11 3.92
CA ASN A 919 40.96 8.97 4.57
C ASN A 919 40.58 10.45 4.45
N ARG A 920 40.33 11.12 5.58
CA ARG A 920 39.96 12.55 5.64
C ARG A 920 41.11 13.47 5.26
N SER A 921 42.36 13.00 5.39
CA SER A 921 43.54 13.79 5.10
C SER A 921 43.81 13.99 3.61
N ILE A 922 43.15 13.22 2.73
CA ILE A 922 43.33 13.35 1.29
C ILE A 922 42.53 14.56 0.79
N GLY A 923 43.26 15.54 0.24
CA GLY A 923 42.71 16.79 -0.25
C GLY A 923 42.75 16.87 -1.78
N PRO A 924 43.47 17.84 -2.38
CA PRO A 924 43.42 18.08 -3.82
C PRO A 924 44.01 16.93 -4.63
N VAL A 925 43.33 16.60 -5.73
CA VAL A 925 43.75 15.60 -6.70
C VAL A 925 44.35 16.28 -7.93
N TYR A 926 45.58 15.90 -8.26
CA TYR A 926 46.35 16.40 -9.38
C TYR A 926 46.54 15.34 -10.44
N ASP A 927 46.21 15.65 -11.70
CA ASP A 927 46.43 14.75 -12.83
C ASP A 927 47.70 15.10 -13.62
N LEU A 928 48.53 14.10 -13.93
CA LEU A 928 49.82 14.30 -14.64
C LEU A 928 49.70 14.24 -16.17
N ARG A 929 48.73 13.48 -16.68
CA ARG A 929 48.58 13.21 -18.12
C ARG A 929 47.20 13.60 -18.60
N GLN A 930 46.19 13.08 -17.93
CA GLN A 930 44.78 13.28 -18.23
C GLN A 930 43.96 13.02 -16.96
N ARG A 931 42.76 13.60 -16.92
CA ARG A 931 41.82 13.46 -15.82
C ARG A 931 41.36 12.03 -15.61
N SER A 932 41.00 11.71 -14.38
CA SER A 932 40.39 10.44 -14.02
C SER A 932 38.93 10.36 -14.50
N MET A 933 38.37 9.15 -14.54
CA MET A 933 36.95 8.98 -14.88
C MET A 933 36.02 9.62 -13.84
N GLY A 934 34.80 9.96 -14.23
CA GLY A 934 33.75 10.43 -13.30
C GLY A 934 33.60 11.94 -13.13
N ASP A 935 34.35 12.74 -13.90
CA ASP A 935 34.23 14.21 -14.00
C ASP A 935 34.28 14.96 -12.65
N LEU A 936 35.02 14.41 -11.67
CA LEU A 936 35.26 15.09 -10.41
C LEU A 936 36.27 16.23 -10.57
N PRO A 937 36.24 17.27 -9.71
CA PRO A 937 37.21 18.35 -9.74
C PRO A 937 38.65 17.84 -9.64
N GLU A 938 39.46 18.09 -10.67
CA GLU A 938 40.86 17.70 -10.77
C GLU A 938 41.69 18.82 -11.38
N THR A 939 42.91 18.97 -10.89
CA THR A 939 43.83 19.99 -11.38
C THR A 939 44.94 19.35 -12.20
N HIS A 940 44.95 19.63 -13.51
CA HIS A 940 46.03 19.20 -14.38
C HIS A 940 47.33 19.93 -14.04
N VAL A 941 48.42 19.19 -13.81
CA VAL A 941 49.71 19.75 -13.44
C VAL A 941 50.76 19.50 -14.51
N GLN A 942 51.54 20.54 -14.79
CA GLN A 942 52.65 20.47 -15.74
C GLN A 942 53.97 20.28 -15.01
N ARG A 943 54.84 19.46 -15.60
CA ARG A 943 56.19 19.23 -15.08
C ARG A 943 57.16 20.29 -15.59
N ARG A 944 57.81 21.02 -14.68
CA ARG A 944 58.96 21.89 -14.99
C ARG A 944 60.23 21.06 -15.27
N ALA A 945 61.22 21.65 -15.93
CA ALA A 945 62.48 20.99 -16.29
C ALA A 945 63.23 20.35 -15.09
N ASP A 946 63.14 20.97 -13.91
CA ASP A 946 63.74 20.48 -12.66
C ASP A 946 62.87 19.45 -11.90
N GLY A 947 61.74 19.05 -12.49
CA GLY A 947 60.82 18.04 -11.97
C GLY A 947 59.70 18.58 -11.09
N VAL A 948 59.70 19.86 -10.74
CA VAL A 948 58.63 20.44 -9.91
C VAL A 948 57.31 20.43 -10.68
N LEU A 949 56.24 20.00 -10.00
CA LEU A 949 54.89 20.05 -10.55
C LEU A 949 54.30 21.46 -10.37
N LEU A 950 53.72 21.99 -11.44
CA LEU A 950 53.14 23.32 -11.49
C LEU A 950 51.63 23.22 -11.79
N VAL A 951 50.82 23.94 -11.02
CA VAL A 951 49.40 24.13 -11.34
C VAL A 951 49.24 25.11 -12.51
N PRO A 952 48.05 25.17 -13.15
CA PRO A 952 47.75 26.18 -14.16
C PRO A 952 48.02 27.59 -13.61
N GLY A 953 48.87 28.37 -14.31
CA GLY A 953 49.38 29.66 -13.82
C GLY A 953 50.80 29.62 -13.23
N GLY A 954 51.51 28.49 -13.32
CA GLY A 954 52.96 28.42 -13.07
C GLY A 954 53.38 28.37 -11.60
N ARG A 955 52.43 28.25 -10.67
CA ARG A 955 52.71 28.12 -9.23
C ARG A 955 53.11 26.68 -8.88
N PRO A 956 54.12 26.44 -8.03
CA PRO A 956 54.47 25.09 -7.57
C PRO A 956 53.37 24.45 -6.72
N VAL A 957 53.13 23.15 -6.94
CA VAL A 957 52.28 22.33 -6.06
C VAL A 957 53.00 22.17 -4.72
N ARG A 958 52.35 22.62 -3.65
CA ARG A 958 52.87 22.54 -2.28
C ARG A 958 51.98 21.66 -1.43
N SER A 959 52.54 20.56 -0.94
CA SER A 959 51.91 19.71 0.06
C SER A 959 53.00 18.93 0.78
N ARG A 960 52.85 18.75 2.10
CA ARG A 960 53.83 18.07 2.97
C ARG A 960 53.81 16.56 2.78
N TYR A 961 52.66 16.03 2.38
CA TYR A 961 52.45 14.61 2.14
C TYR A 961 51.83 14.41 0.77
N VAL A 962 52.28 13.38 0.06
CA VAL A 962 51.74 13.07 -1.26
C VAL A 962 51.51 11.58 -1.39
N LEU A 963 50.32 11.22 -1.87
CA LEU A 963 49.94 9.87 -2.22
C LEU A 963 49.96 9.72 -3.74
N SER A 964 50.62 8.69 -4.25
CA SER A 964 50.62 8.36 -5.67
C SER A 964 50.78 6.87 -5.88
N ASP A 965 50.46 6.41 -7.08
CA ASP A 965 50.84 5.07 -7.51
C ASP A 965 52.37 4.95 -7.72
N THR A 966 52.88 3.72 -7.70
CA THR A 966 54.31 3.40 -7.85
C THR A 966 54.90 3.77 -9.21
N SER A 967 54.07 3.92 -10.26
CA SER A 967 54.56 4.32 -11.59
C SER A 967 55.02 5.79 -11.61
N VAL A 968 54.50 6.61 -10.70
CA VAL A 968 54.94 8.00 -10.52
C VAL A 968 56.12 8.05 -9.55
N SER A 969 57.31 8.31 -10.10
CA SER A 969 58.52 8.44 -9.32
C SER A 969 58.61 9.81 -8.63
N LEU A 970 57.81 10.06 -7.59
CA LEU A 970 57.84 11.29 -6.80
C LEU A 970 59.01 11.37 -5.83
N ALA A 971 59.49 12.59 -5.57
CA ALA A 971 60.50 12.90 -4.57
C ALA A 971 59.90 12.88 -3.16
N GLY A 972 60.74 12.58 -2.16
CA GLY A 972 60.33 12.50 -0.76
C GLY A 972 60.56 11.13 -0.13
N ARG A 973 60.55 11.11 1.20
CA ARG A 973 60.74 9.91 2.02
C ARG A 973 59.43 9.12 2.07
N VAL A 974 59.48 7.84 1.77
CA VAL A 974 58.32 6.94 1.94
C VAL A 974 58.03 6.78 3.43
N ILE A 975 56.76 6.95 3.80
CA ILE A 975 56.28 6.79 5.18
C ILE A 975 55.17 5.75 5.31
N GLY A 976 54.55 5.34 4.21
CA GLY A 976 53.57 4.25 4.15
C GLY A 976 53.41 3.72 2.73
N ARG A 977 52.98 2.47 2.60
CA ARG A 977 52.72 1.81 1.32
C ARG A 977 51.57 0.82 1.42
N ASP A 978 50.87 0.68 0.31
CA ASP A 978 50.07 -0.49 -0.02
C ASP A 978 50.79 -1.22 -1.16
N ASP A 979 51.52 -2.28 -0.83
CA ASP A 979 52.43 -2.94 -1.77
C ASP A 979 51.69 -3.73 -2.85
N VAL A 980 50.50 -4.28 -2.55
CA VAL A 980 49.73 -5.08 -3.51
C VAL A 980 49.05 -4.18 -4.55
N ARG A 981 48.51 -3.02 -4.14
CA ARG A 981 47.94 -2.03 -5.07
C ARG A 981 48.95 -1.05 -5.63
N GLY A 982 50.16 -1.04 -5.10
CA GLY A 982 51.23 -0.16 -5.54
C GLY A 982 50.93 1.30 -5.24
N MET A 983 50.31 1.61 -4.10
CA MET A 983 50.12 2.98 -3.61
C MET A 983 51.23 3.35 -2.61
N VAL A 984 51.77 4.56 -2.71
CA VAL A 984 52.91 5.01 -1.90
C VAL A 984 52.64 6.39 -1.31
N LEU A 985 52.67 6.47 0.02
CA LEU A 985 52.59 7.71 0.76
C LEU A 985 53.99 8.24 1.06
N ARG A 986 54.26 9.49 0.68
CA ARG A 986 55.57 10.14 0.81
C ARG A 986 55.46 11.44 1.60
N ARG A 987 56.46 11.71 2.45
CA ARG A 987 56.71 13.02 3.04
C ARG A 987 57.67 13.79 2.13
N THR A 988 57.25 14.97 1.68
CA THR A 988 58.02 15.89 0.84
C THR A 988 58.77 16.93 1.69
N ASP A 989 59.58 17.76 1.04
CA ASP A 989 60.19 18.98 1.59
C ASP A 989 59.25 20.20 1.52
N GLY A 990 57.97 19.99 1.20
CA GLY A 990 56.96 21.03 0.99
C GLY A 990 56.67 21.33 -0.49
N VAL A 991 57.45 20.80 -1.44
CA VAL A 991 57.18 20.93 -2.88
C VAL A 991 57.03 19.54 -3.51
N VAL A 992 55.99 19.35 -4.31
CA VAL A 992 55.77 18.08 -5.02
C VAL A 992 56.58 18.09 -6.32
N ALA A 993 57.48 17.11 -6.48
CA ALA A 993 58.36 17.01 -7.63
C ALA A 993 58.58 15.57 -8.07
N ILE A 994 58.79 15.37 -9.37
CA ILE A 994 59.22 14.10 -9.96
C ILE A 994 60.70 13.90 -9.68
N ALA A 995 61.04 12.80 -9.00
CA ALA A 995 62.39 12.43 -8.64
C ALA A 995 63.16 11.78 -9.79
N SER A 996 62.50 10.97 -10.63
CA SER A 996 63.16 10.35 -11.78
C SER A 996 62.22 10.16 -12.97
N GLY A 997 62.79 10.08 -14.16
CA GLY A 997 62.09 9.71 -15.38
C GLY A 997 62.95 8.76 -16.21
N VAL A 998 62.30 7.89 -16.98
CA VAL A 998 62.96 6.94 -17.87
C VAL A 998 62.45 7.13 -19.29
N SER A 999 63.36 7.16 -20.26
CA SER A 999 63.03 7.29 -21.68
C SER A 999 63.68 6.16 -22.49
N GLY A 1000 63.06 5.79 -23.62
CA GLY A 1000 63.53 4.68 -24.46
C GLY A 1000 62.98 3.30 -24.06
N ILE A 1001 61.94 3.28 -23.22
CA ILE A 1001 61.16 2.10 -22.87
C ILE A 1001 59.73 2.30 -23.40
N TYR A 1002 59.18 1.27 -24.03
CA TYR A 1002 57.80 1.18 -24.46
C TYR A 1002 56.86 0.90 -23.27
N PRO A 1003 55.54 1.17 -23.38
CA PRO A 1003 54.60 0.99 -22.26
C PRO A 1003 54.55 -0.42 -21.64
N ASP A 1004 54.90 -1.45 -22.39
CA ASP A 1004 54.95 -2.86 -21.94
C ASP A 1004 56.27 -3.24 -21.21
N GLY A 1005 57.16 -2.26 -21.03
CA GLY A 1005 58.44 -2.42 -20.35
C GLY A 1005 59.59 -2.84 -21.27
N TRP A 1006 59.32 -3.11 -22.56
CA TRP A 1006 60.38 -3.41 -23.52
C TRP A 1006 61.18 -2.15 -23.85
N SER A 1007 62.50 -2.27 -23.96
CA SER A 1007 63.34 -1.15 -24.37
C SER A 1007 63.61 -1.13 -25.87
N GLY A 1008 64.01 0.03 -26.39
CA GLY A 1008 64.77 0.09 -27.64
C GLY A 1008 66.27 -0.21 -27.40
N ARG A 1009 67.14 0.16 -28.36
CA ARG A 1009 68.60 -0.01 -28.22
C ARG A 1009 69.23 0.81 -27.08
N ARG A 1010 68.54 1.86 -26.62
CA ARG A 1010 69.02 2.82 -25.62
C ARG A 1010 67.91 3.15 -24.63
N VAL A 1011 68.22 3.02 -23.36
CA VAL A 1011 67.35 3.45 -22.25
C VAL A 1011 68.09 4.50 -21.44
N THR A 1012 67.47 5.65 -21.20
CA THR A 1012 68.05 6.70 -20.37
C THR A 1012 67.25 6.82 -19.09
N TYR A 1013 67.90 6.55 -17.97
CA TYR A 1013 67.37 6.86 -16.64
C TYR A 1013 67.89 8.24 -16.23
N THR A 1014 66.99 9.14 -15.86
CA THR A 1014 67.32 10.49 -15.36
C THR A 1014 66.77 10.65 -13.95
N ARG A 1015 67.65 10.85 -12.96
CA ARG A 1015 67.29 11.25 -11.59
C ARG A 1015 67.49 12.76 -11.46
N LEU A 1016 66.43 13.45 -11.09
CA LEU A 1016 66.45 14.86 -10.73
C LEU A 1016 66.75 15.01 -9.23
N ARG A 1017 67.41 16.10 -8.84
CA ARG A 1017 67.85 16.36 -7.46
C ARG A 1017 68.72 15.23 -6.90
N CYS A 1018 69.64 14.73 -7.71
CA CYS A 1018 70.53 13.65 -7.36
C CYS A 1018 71.80 14.17 -6.67
N SER A 1019 72.16 13.60 -5.51
CA SER A 1019 73.40 13.89 -4.77
C SER A 1019 74.47 12.80 -4.92
N GLY A 1020 74.22 11.76 -5.72
CA GLY A 1020 75.05 10.56 -5.83
C GLY A 1020 74.25 9.30 -5.53
N GLY A 1021 74.93 8.19 -5.23
CA GLY A 1021 74.32 6.91 -4.85
C GLY A 1021 74.52 5.81 -5.90
N THR A 1022 73.69 4.77 -5.84
CA THR A 1022 73.71 3.65 -6.80
C THR A 1022 72.33 3.41 -7.40
N LEU A 1023 72.29 3.01 -8.67
CA LEU A 1023 71.09 2.62 -9.39
C LEU A 1023 71.22 1.17 -9.83
N THR A 1024 70.27 0.33 -9.43
CA THR A 1024 70.12 -1.04 -9.92
C THR A 1024 68.97 -1.11 -10.91
N ALA A 1025 69.25 -1.46 -12.16
CA ALA A 1025 68.23 -1.76 -13.17
C ALA A 1025 68.05 -3.27 -13.29
N PHE A 1026 66.85 -3.77 -12.99
CA PHE A 1026 66.48 -5.17 -13.19
C PHE A 1026 65.97 -5.35 -14.62
N VAL A 1027 66.61 -6.22 -15.37
CA VAL A 1027 66.32 -6.49 -16.78
C VAL A 1027 66.00 -7.96 -16.99
N ALA A 1028 65.04 -8.23 -17.87
CA ALA A 1028 64.57 -9.55 -18.25
C ALA A 1028 64.62 -9.70 -19.79
N SER A 1029 64.82 -10.91 -20.28
CA SER A 1029 64.77 -11.25 -21.70
C SER A 1029 63.59 -12.20 -21.98
N ASP A 1030 63.42 -12.61 -23.23
CA ASP A 1030 62.36 -13.51 -23.68
C ASP A 1030 62.92 -14.53 -24.67
N THR A 1031 62.66 -15.82 -24.40
CA THR A 1031 63.10 -16.96 -25.20
C THR A 1031 62.49 -17.02 -26.60
N HIS A 1032 61.32 -16.42 -26.82
CA HIS A 1032 60.66 -16.36 -28.12
C HIS A 1032 61.28 -15.29 -29.03
N LEU A 1033 61.86 -14.24 -28.44
CA LEU A 1033 62.47 -13.13 -29.17
C LEU A 1033 63.97 -13.30 -29.38
N PHE A 1034 64.68 -13.91 -28.42
CA PHE A 1034 66.13 -14.04 -28.45
C PHE A 1034 66.58 -15.48 -28.18
N SER A 1035 67.21 -16.10 -29.18
CA SER A 1035 67.81 -17.45 -29.07
C SER A 1035 69.16 -17.47 -28.36
N GLY A 1036 69.72 -16.30 -28.03
CA GLY A 1036 71.00 -16.15 -27.35
C GLY A 1036 70.98 -14.97 -26.36
N PRO A 1037 71.98 -14.89 -25.48
CA PRO A 1037 71.98 -13.91 -24.40
C PRO A 1037 72.15 -12.48 -24.89
N GLN A 1038 71.45 -11.57 -24.23
CA GLN A 1038 71.60 -10.13 -24.42
C GLN A 1038 72.67 -9.57 -23.50
N THR A 1039 73.28 -8.46 -23.89
CA THR A 1039 74.17 -7.66 -23.05
C THR A 1039 73.53 -6.31 -22.80
N VAL A 1040 73.34 -5.99 -21.51
CA VAL A 1040 72.93 -4.65 -21.07
C VAL A 1040 74.14 -4.00 -20.43
N ALA A 1041 74.56 -2.84 -20.95
CA ALA A 1041 75.73 -2.11 -20.47
C ALA A 1041 75.40 -0.66 -20.10
N ALA A 1042 75.98 -0.16 -19.02
CA ALA A 1042 75.87 1.21 -18.55
C ALA A 1042 77.09 1.60 -17.69
N ASP A 1043 77.61 2.82 -17.88
CA ASP A 1043 78.73 3.42 -17.12
C ASP A 1043 79.94 2.48 -16.90
N GLY A 1044 80.36 1.77 -17.96
CA GLY A 1044 81.50 0.85 -17.93
C GLY A 1044 81.23 -0.52 -17.28
N ARG A 1045 80.02 -0.76 -16.76
CA ARG A 1045 79.56 -2.07 -16.28
C ARG A 1045 78.65 -2.70 -17.31
N SER A 1046 78.70 -4.02 -17.44
CA SER A 1046 77.79 -4.78 -18.28
C SER A 1046 77.35 -6.05 -17.59
N VAL A 1047 76.16 -6.52 -17.96
CA VAL A 1047 75.65 -7.80 -17.51
C VAL A 1047 75.13 -8.59 -18.71
N ARG A 1048 75.39 -9.89 -18.69
CA ARG A 1048 74.87 -10.85 -19.66
C ARG A 1048 73.54 -11.37 -19.13
N LEU A 1049 72.52 -11.27 -19.96
CA LEU A 1049 71.13 -11.59 -19.66
C LEU A 1049 70.73 -12.80 -20.50
N ASP A 1050 70.62 -13.95 -19.86
CA ASP A 1050 70.14 -15.16 -20.51
C ASP A 1050 68.63 -15.07 -20.76
N PRO A 1051 68.11 -15.71 -21.83
CA PRO A 1051 66.71 -15.59 -22.24
C PRO A 1051 65.65 -15.96 -21.19
N THR A 1052 66.00 -16.69 -20.13
CA THR A 1052 65.09 -17.18 -19.09
C THR A 1052 65.22 -16.48 -17.73
N GLY A 1053 66.14 -15.51 -17.58
CA GLY A 1053 66.49 -14.91 -16.29
C GLY A 1053 66.13 -13.43 -16.15
N VAL A 1054 66.03 -12.98 -14.89
CA VAL A 1054 66.03 -11.55 -14.52
C VAL A 1054 67.37 -11.24 -13.86
N VAL A 1055 68.08 -10.23 -14.34
CA VAL A 1055 69.39 -9.85 -13.79
C VAL A 1055 69.42 -8.37 -13.43
N GLY A 1056 70.01 -8.04 -12.28
CA GLY A 1056 70.21 -6.66 -11.83
C GLY A 1056 71.56 -6.10 -12.26
N LEU A 1057 71.58 -4.96 -12.95
CA LEU A 1057 72.79 -4.19 -13.24
C LEU A 1057 72.87 -2.97 -12.32
N THR A 1058 73.82 -2.97 -11.40
CA THR A 1058 74.06 -1.85 -10.47
C THR A 1058 75.15 -0.93 -10.97
N VAL A 1059 74.87 0.36 -11.11
CA VAL A 1059 75.81 1.40 -11.55
C VAL A 1059 75.85 2.58 -10.56
N PRO A 1060 77.00 3.25 -10.38
CA PRO A 1060 77.07 4.46 -9.57
C PRO A 1060 76.35 5.63 -10.28
N LEU A 1061 75.67 6.47 -9.51
CA LEU A 1061 75.11 7.73 -10.01
C LEU A 1061 76.08 8.87 -9.73
N ARG A 1062 76.49 9.57 -10.78
CA ARG A 1062 77.35 10.76 -10.69
C ARG A 1062 76.52 12.02 -10.93
N PRO A 1063 76.38 12.92 -9.93
CA PRO A 1063 75.60 14.13 -10.09
C PRO A 1063 76.32 15.14 -10.98
N ARG A 1064 75.58 15.76 -11.91
CA ARG A 1064 76.00 16.94 -12.68
C ARG A 1064 74.86 17.95 -12.63
N ASP A 1065 75.12 19.14 -12.07
CA ASP A 1065 74.10 20.19 -11.88
C ASP A 1065 72.82 19.69 -11.19
N GLY A 1066 72.98 18.81 -10.19
CA GLY A 1066 71.86 18.21 -9.46
C GLY A 1066 71.07 17.16 -10.22
N VAL A 1067 71.53 16.69 -11.39
CA VAL A 1067 70.90 15.63 -12.19
C VAL A 1067 71.88 14.48 -12.40
N CYS A 1068 71.44 13.24 -12.17
CA CYS A 1068 72.19 12.04 -12.55
C CYS A 1068 71.53 11.39 -13.76
N ARG A 1069 72.29 11.15 -14.83
CA ARG A 1069 71.83 10.44 -16.02
C ARG A 1069 72.63 9.17 -16.23
N VAL A 1070 71.93 8.06 -16.47
CA VAL A 1070 72.53 6.79 -16.83
C VAL A 1070 71.95 6.36 -18.18
N LEU A 1071 72.83 6.12 -19.13
CA LEU A 1071 72.49 5.55 -20.43
C LEU A 1071 72.80 4.05 -20.41
N PHE A 1072 71.75 3.25 -20.54
CA PHE A 1072 71.85 1.81 -20.76
C PHE A 1072 71.81 1.54 -22.27
N THR A 1073 72.71 0.71 -22.76
CA THR A 1073 72.70 0.19 -24.12
C THR A 1073 72.42 -1.30 -24.12
N VAL A 1074 71.46 -1.72 -24.94
CA VAL A 1074 71.06 -3.14 -25.05
C VAL A 1074 71.42 -3.70 -26.42
N ARG A 1075 72.04 -4.88 -26.45
CA ARG A 1075 72.39 -5.61 -27.68
C ARG A 1075 72.34 -7.13 -27.48
N PRO A 1076 71.85 -7.93 -28.43
CA PRO A 1076 71.16 -7.53 -29.66
C PRO A 1076 69.71 -7.05 -29.39
N THR A 1077 69.09 -6.40 -30.37
CA THR A 1077 67.66 -6.06 -30.39
C THR A 1077 66.99 -6.81 -31.54
N ALA A 1078 65.73 -7.20 -31.40
CA ALA A 1078 64.95 -7.95 -32.39
C ALA A 1078 63.68 -7.17 -32.76
N VAL A 1079 63.13 -7.46 -33.93
CA VAL A 1079 61.81 -6.99 -34.35
C VAL A 1079 60.89 -8.21 -34.37
N PRO A 1080 59.87 -8.31 -33.50
CA PRO A 1080 59.05 -9.51 -33.36
C PRO A 1080 58.48 -10.02 -34.70
N ALA A 1081 58.00 -9.11 -35.56
CA ALA A 1081 57.48 -9.45 -36.89
C ALA A 1081 58.48 -10.14 -37.83
N LEU A 1082 59.79 -10.05 -37.55
CA LEU A 1082 60.85 -10.68 -38.34
C LEU A 1082 61.34 -12.00 -37.74
N VAL A 1083 61.10 -12.25 -36.45
CA VAL A 1083 61.67 -13.41 -35.72
C VAL A 1083 60.62 -14.40 -35.23
N GLU A 1084 59.36 -13.97 -35.08
CA GLU A 1084 58.26 -14.79 -34.59
C GLU A 1084 57.15 -14.94 -35.65
N ARG A 1085 56.83 -16.18 -36.03
CA ARG A 1085 55.81 -16.46 -37.06
C ARG A 1085 54.42 -16.07 -36.55
N GLY A 1086 53.77 -15.13 -37.24
CA GLY A 1086 52.41 -14.66 -36.93
C GLY A 1086 52.36 -13.37 -36.10
N SER A 1087 53.50 -12.83 -35.68
CA SER A 1087 53.56 -11.55 -34.96
C SER A 1087 53.49 -10.36 -35.92
N GLY A 1088 52.59 -9.41 -35.64
CA GLY A 1088 52.44 -8.15 -36.40
C GLY A 1088 53.25 -6.97 -35.83
N ASP A 1089 54.05 -7.18 -34.78
CA ASP A 1089 54.74 -6.10 -34.06
C ASP A 1089 56.06 -5.69 -34.74
N GLY A 1090 56.07 -4.49 -35.33
CA GLY A 1090 57.20 -3.90 -36.03
C GLY A 1090 58.18 -3.09 -35.15
N ARG A 1091 58.00 -3.07 -33.83
CA ARG A 1091 58.88 -2.33 -32.92
C ARG A 1091 60.26 -2.99 -32.79
N VAL A 1092 61.30 -2.18 -32.56
CA VAL A 1092 62.65 -2.69 -32.25
C VAL A 1092 62.75 -2.93 -30.75
N LEU A 1093 62.62 -4.19 -30.32
CA LEU A 1093 62.65 -4.58 -28.92
C LEU A 1093 64.06 -5.01 -28.49
N GLY A 1094 64.51 -4.52 -27.34
CA GLY A 1094 65.74 -4.87 -26.66
C GLY A 1094 65.48 -5.79 -25.48
N ALA A 1095 65.90 -5.41 -24.28
CA ALA A 1095 65.62 -6.13 -23.05
C ALA A 1095 64.41 -5.49 -22.36
N ARG A 1096 63.67 -6.25 -21.57
CA ARG A 1096 62.56 -5.74 -20.76
C ARG A 1096 63.10 -5.19 -19.45
N PHE A 1097 62.92 -3.90 -19.19
CA PHE A 1097 63.33 -3.27 -17.92
C PHE A 1097 62.19 -3.41 -16.92
N VAL A 1098 62.38 -4.28 -15.92
CA VAL A 1098 61.35 -4.66 -14.94
C VAL A 1098 61.24 -3.62 -13.84
N GLN A 1099 62.37 -3.16 -13.30
CA GLN A 1099 62.38 -2.22 -12.18
C GLN A 1099 63.69 -1.42 -12.12
N PHE A 1100 63.60 -0.16 -11.69
CA PHE A 1100 64.75 0.65 -11.31
C PHE A 1100 64.73 0.88 -9.79
N SER A 1101 65.77 0.45 -9.09
CA SER A 1101 65.96 0.70 -7.66
C SER A 1101 67.09 1.70 -7.45
N TYR A 1102 66.80 2.83 -6.82
CA TYR A 1102 67.79 3.86 -6.49
C TYR A 1102 68.08 3.83 -4.99
N ASN A 1103 69.35 3.67 -4.64
CA ASN A 1103 69.87 3.83 -3.29
C ASN A 1103 70.60 5.17 -3.20
N ALA A 1104 70.11 6.04 -2.32
CA ALA A 1104 70.78 7.29 -1.97
C ALA A 1104 72.18 7.02 -1.38
N PRO A 1105 73.12 7.98 -1.52
CA PRO A 1105 74.49 7.82 -1.02
C PRO A 1105 74.58 7.73 0.50
#